data_AF-A0A2P6VFL6-F1
#
_entry.id   AF-A0A2P6VFL6-F1
#
_cell.length_a   1.000
_cell.length_b   1.000
_cell.length_c   1.000
_cell.angle_alpha   90.00
_cell.angle_beta   90.00
_cell.angle_gamma   90.00
#
_symmetry.space_group_name_H-M   'P 1'
#
loop_
_entity.id
_entity.type
_entity.pdbx_description
1 polymer ?
#
loop_
_entity_poly.entity_id
_entity_poly.type
_entity_poly.pdbx_seq_one_letter_code
_entity_poly.pdbx_strand_id
1 'polypeptide(L)'
;MTRPEPPARCCVALPRGGAYVLLHARVPTGCIQGAVPGQVPVCVDNLAELDIEVAQGRVVALHPPGSGRAAARRRSTQVVDLQGKMVLPTFADLHTHIDKGHTTERSRNPNGSLSGADRSTARDAAFWDEADVERRMDFSLRCAYAHGTSALRTHLINMTPKQTRLTWPVFKRLKQKWAGRVELQGVSLVVLSFFRDQAAAAALADCVAAHGGILGAAVCCAEKGGDPSDDWTTCERDRDELLDRIFTLAKERDLDLDFHTDENGNELARGLRYVAQKAIQHGYQGRVVCGHCCSLAFQPPKELAATLRVVEEAGVTVVSLPLVNQWTQDRSHEGGRTPRWRGITLLHELRAAGIPTAISSDNVRDQFYAYGDLDMLEVFTQSCRMAHLDRPYGDWPQAVTSIPADAMHLPEHGRIGPGLPANFVVFRGRRYSELLSRPQFDRVVVRNGVPLEEVSPSYEELDYVPASIKSGEVPVLDGPASPPPDAAALVGQLTALRMLDLSIWRNISPEVLAAISRLPWLTELYLWSEAPLPDPATLTALEGLTRLELKEERSEHGLCVLSAACFPRLAQLAYSAENMMMLDDRRCIFEEFLFEVTWDKHHLRMQRQEGAAAGQPTACVTMQRAALQAGAHTEEEEEEEAAVTALRHLEALAVTDAELPSLPEGPYLTGLTSLDLSGNSLVGALPPALRAATALRSLDLRGNRPEPLRLDSDSVDMLAGLTALTLLCLDKAEPQASAELARRAPQLRIRATEAEEAEGGGGSPS
;
A
#
# COMPACT_ATOMS: atom_id res chain seq x y z
N MET A 1 -8.29 3.87 57.74
CA MET A 1 -8.47 3.61 56.30
C MET A 1 -7.25 2.84 55.83
N THR A 2 -7.39 1.54 55.65
CA THR A 2 -6.34 0.70 55.05
C THR A 2 -6.06 1.21 53.64
N ARG A 3 -4.79 1.39 53.27
CA ARG A 3 -4.41 1.69 51.88
C ARG A 3 -5.04 0.60 51.00
N PRO A 4 -5.70 0.94 49.88
CA PRO A 4 -6.20 -0.08 48.96
C PRO A 4 -5.01 -0.94 48.53
N GLU A 5 -5.16 -2.26 48.63
CA GLU A 5 -4.20 -3.20 48.06
C GLU A 5 -3.98 -2.83 46.59
N PRO A 6 -2.73 -2.91 46.07
CA PRO A 6 -2.49 -2.71 44.65
C PRO A 6 -3.41 -3.66 43.86
N PRO A 7 -3.99 -3.21 42.73
CA PRO A 7 -4.89 -4.04 41.95
C PRO A 7 -4.23 -5.38 41.63
N ALA A 8 -5.01 -6.47 41.70
CA ALA A 8 -4.52 -7.81 41.41
C ALA A 8 -3.83 -7.81 40.02
N ARG A 9 -2.61 -8.36 39.96
CA ARG A 9 -1.79 -8.43 38.73
C ARG A 9 -2.44 -9.30 37.63
N CYS A 10 -3.45 -10.10 37.98
CA CYS A 10 -4.17 -10.99 37.08
C CYS A 10 -5.67 -11.01 37.43
N CYS A 11 -6.51 -11.36 36.46
CA CYS A 11 -7.96 -11.39 36.61
C CYS A 11 -8.46 -12.57 37.45
N VAL A 12 -7.65 -13.63 37.59
CA VAL A 12 -7.92 -14.80 38.41
C VAL A 12 -6.60 -15.52 38.76
N ALA A 13 -6.48 -16.07 39.97
CA ALA A 13 -5.35 -16.93 40.32
C ALA A 13 -5.64 -18.38 39.89
N LEU A 14 -4.77 -18.96 39.07
CA LEU A 14 -4.86 -20.35 38.61
C LEU A 14 -3.74 -21.22 39.22
N PRO A 15 -3.97 -22.54 39.38
CA PRO A 15 -2.95 -23.47 39.84
C PRO A 15 -1.77 -23.55 38.87
N ARG A 16 -0.55 -23.69 39.38
CA ARG A 16 0.69 -23.78 38.55
C ARG A 16 1.02 -25.19 38.07
N GLY A 17 0.06 -26.12 38.15
CA GLY A 17 0.25 -27.51 37.78
C GLY A 17 -0.74 -28.44 38.49
N GLY A 18 -0.69 -29.72 38.14
CA GLY A 18 -1.63 -30.73 38.63
C GLY A 18 -2.97 -30.70 37.90
N ALA A 19 -4.02 -31.18 38.55
CA ALA A 19 -5.36 -31.22 38.01
C ALA A 19 -6.27 -30.21 38.72
N TYR A 20 -7.09 -29.50 37.96
CA TYR A 20 -8.02 -28.51 38.46
C TYR A 20 -9.26 -28.38 37.58
N VAL A 21 -10.33 -27.82 38.16
CA VAL A 21 -11.57 -27.52 37.45
C VAL A 21 -11.85 -26.02 37.52
N LEU A 22 -12.06 -25.42 36.36
CA LEU A 22 -12.53 -24.05 36.21
C LEU A 22 -14.06 -24.07 36.14
N LEU A 23 -14.76 -23.58 37.16
CA LEU A 23 -16.22 -23.51 37.15
C LEU A 23 -16.71 -22.25 36.44
N HIS A 24 -17.88 -22.32 35.83
CA HIS A 24 -18.60 -21.16 35.27
C HIS A 24 -17.75 -20.32 34.28
N ALA A 25 -17.00 -20.99 33.40
CA ALA A 25 -16.30 -20.37 32.30
C ALA A 25 -17.28 -20.00 31.18
N ARG A 26 -17.13 -18.83 30.57
CA ARG A 26 -17.88 -18.46 29.35
C ARG A 26 -17.01 -18.58 28.11
N VAL A 27 -17.35 -19.51 27.24
CA VAL A 27 -16.56 -19.84 26.04
C VAL A 27 -17.39 -19.54 24.79
N PRO A 28 -16.86 -18.85 23.77
CA PRO A 28 -17.54 -18.74 22.48
C PRO A 28 -17.82 -20.12 21.88
N THR A 29 -19.06 -20.38 21.46
CA THR A 29 -19.47 -21.70 20.99
C THR A 29 -18.65 -22.19 19.81
N GLY A 30 -18.36 -21.31 18.85
CA GLY A 30 -17.50 -21.64 17.70
C GLY A 30 -16.05 -22.01 18.07
N CYS A 31 -15.58 -21.69 19.28
CA CYS A 31 -14.25 -22.07 19.75
C CYS A 31 -14.22 -23.43 20.47
N ILE A 32 -15.38 -24.04 20.73
CA ILE A 32 -15.47 -25.37 21.35
C ILE A 32 -15.31 -26.44 20.26
N GLN A 33 -14.42 -27.41 20.48
CA GLN A 33 -14.27 -28.53 19.54
C GLN A 33 -15.50 -29.44 19.60
N GLY A 34 -16.12 -29.68 18.44
CA GLY A 34 -17.32 -30.50 18.33
C GLY A 34 -18.58 -29.76 18.79
N ALA A 35 -19.55 -30.50 19.32
CA ALA A 35 -20.78 -29.90 19.82
C ALA A 35 -20.61 -29.38 21.26
N VAL A 36 -21.25 -28.25 21.56
CA VAL A 36 -21.41 -27.78 22.94
C VAL A 36 -22.06 -28.91 23.75
N PRO A 37 -21.54 -29.26 24.94
CA PRO A 37 -22.16 -30.29 25.77
C PRO A 37 -23.65 -29.98 26.01
N GLY A 38 -24.50 -31.02 25.98
CA GLY A 38 -25.93 -30.85 26.24
C GLY A 38 -26.20 -30.21 27.61
N GLN A 39 -27.29 -29.44 27.72
CA GLN A 39 -27.70 -28.72 28.95
C GLN A 39 -26.78 -27.55 29.37
N VAL A 40 -25.85 -27.14 28.52
CA VAL A 40 -25.05 -25.92 28.72
C VAL A 40 -25.85 -24.69 28.29
N PRO A 41 -26.05 -23.67 29.16
CA PRO A 41 -26.67 -22.42 28.78
C PRO A 41 -25.81 -21.67 27.75
N VAL A 42 -26.42 -21.27 26.64
CA VAL A 42 -25.81 -20.41 25.62
C VAL A 42 -26.57 -19.09 25.60
N CYS A 43 -25.87 -17.96 25.76
CA CYS A 43 -26.53 -16.66 25.69
C CYS A 43 -26.62 -16.13 24.25
N VAL A 44 -27.33 -15.01 24.06
CA VAL A 44 -27.59 -14.39 22.73
C VAL A 44 -26.32 -14.05 21.93
N ASP A 45 -25.19 -13.89 22.61
CA ASP A 45 -23.89 -13.63 21.99
C ASP A 45 -23.11 -14.92 21.67
N ASN A 46 -23.74 -16.09 21.62
CA ASN A 46 -23.06 -17.38 21.39
C ASN A 46 -21.95 -17.69 22.42
N LEU A 47 -22.17 -17.34 23.69
CA LEU A 47 -21.29 -17.74 24.80
C LEU A 47 -21.93 -18.88 25.59
N ALA A 48 -21.26 -20.04 25.60
CA ALA A 48 -21.59 -21.20 26.41
C ALA A 48 -21.02 -21.06 27.83
N GLU A 49 -21.84 -21.23 28.86
CA GLU A 49 -21.40 -21.25 30.26
C GLU A 49 -21.19 -22.69 30.75
N LEU A 50 -19.94 -23.09 30.99
CA LEU A 50 -19.55 -24.48 31.27
C LEU A 50 -18.42 -24.57 32.30
N ASP A 51 -18.13 -25.77 32.79
CA ASP A 51 -16.95 -26.04 33.61
C ASP A 51 -15.86 -26.73 32.76
N ILE A 52 -14.60 -26.33 32.91
CA ILE A 52 -13.44 -26.88 32.20
C ILE A 52 -12.59 -27.70 33.17
N GLU A 53 -12.48 -29.01 32.95
CA GLU A 53 -11.56 -29.86 33.71
C GLU A 53 -10.21 -29.97 33.01
N VAL A 54 -9.14 -29.62 33.72
CA VAL A 54 -7.76 -29.69 33.25
C VAL A 54 -6.98 -30.69 34.09
N ALA A 55 -6.22 -31.57 33.44
CA ALA A 55 -5.25 -32.44 34.10
C ALA A 55 -4.11 -32.77 33.14
N GLN A 56 -2.89 -32.89 33.69
CA GLN A 56 -1.69 -33.25 32.90
C GLN A 56 -1.52 -32.37 31.65
N GLY A 57 -1.84 -31.09 31.80
CA GLY A 57 -1.76 -30.08 30.74
C GLY A 57 -2.75 -30.21 29.59
N ARG A 58 -3.80 -31.02 29.73
CA ARG A 58 -4.86 -31.19 28.74
C ARG A 58 -6.22 -30.86 29.32
N VAL A 59 -7.16 -30.48 28.44
CA VAL A 59 -8.58 -30.43 28.77
C VAL A 59 -9.09 -31.86 28.78
N VAL A 60 -9.55 -32.34 29.94
CA VAL A 60 -10.04 -33.72 30.11
C VAL A 60 -11.53 -33.82 29.77
N ALA A 61 -12.30 -32.80 30.16
CA ALA A 61 -13.73 -32.78 29.98
C ALA A 61 -14.27 -31.34 30.03
N LEU A 62 -15.38 -31.13 29.32
CA LEU A 62 -16.22 -29.94 29.44
C LEU A 62 -17.55 -30.39 30.08
N HIS A 63 -17.89 -29.83 31.23
CA HIS A 63 -19.07 -30.24 31.99
C HIS A 63 -20.15 -29.16 31.96
N PRO A 64 -21.44 -29.50 32.10
CA PRO A 64 -22.48 -28.52 32.42
C PRO A 64 -22.11 -27.68 33.64
N PRO A 65 -22.52 -26.40 33.70
CA PRO A 65 -22.05 -25.46 34.72
C PRO A 65 -22.38 -25.95 36.14
N GLY A 66 -21.40 -25.93 37.03
CA GLY A 66 -21.50 -26.39 38.43
C GLY A 66 -21.37 -27.89 38.64
N SER A 67 -21.44 -28.72 37.58
CA SER A 67 -21.35 -30.18 37.70
C SER A 67 -19.91 -30.69 37.78
N GLY A 68 -18.94 -29.91 37.31
CA GLY A 68 -17.51 -30.20 37.42
C GLY A 68 -17.02 -30.28 38.88
N ARG A 69 -17.76 -29.69 39.83
CA ARG A 69 -17.45 -29.77 41.27
C ARG A 69 -17.54 -31.19 41.82
N ALA A 70 -18.44 -32.02 41.27
CA ALA A 70 -18.56 -33.42 41.64
C ALA A 70 -17.37 -34.24 41.11
N ALA A 71 -16.93 -33.97 39.88
CA ALA A 71 -15.71 -34.55 39.31
C ALA A 71 -14.48 -34.17 40.14
N ALA A 72 -14.37 -32.89 40.52
CA ALA A 72 -13.25 -32.41 41.32
C ALA A 72 -13.16 -33.06 42.69
N ARG A 73 -14.30 -33.25 43.38
CA ARG A 73 -14.36 -33.96 44.67
C ARG A 73 -13.89 -35.40 44.58
N ARG A 74 -14.26 -36.13 43.51
CA ARG A 74 -13.86 -37.54 43.31
C ARG A 74 -12.35 -37.70 43.11
N ARG A 75 -11.70 -36.69 42.52
CA ARG A 75 -10.27 -36.71 42.18
C ARG A 75 -9.41 -35.87 43.13
N SER A 76 -10.01 -35.29 44.18
CA SER A 76 -9.36 -34.33 45.09
C SER A 76 -8.62 -33.20 44.35
N THR A 77 -9.19 -32.71 43.24
CA THR A 77 -8.58 -31.67 42.41
C THR A 77 -8.98 -30.27 42.89
N GLN A 78 -8.13 -29.30 42.59
CA GLN A 78 -8.41 -27.90 42.92
C GLN A 78 -9.59 -27.38 42.10
N VAL A 79 -10.33 -26.43 42.66
CA VAL A 79 -11.49 -25.81 42.01
C VAL A 79 -11.32 -24.32 42.04
N VAL A 80 -11.43 -23.68 40.87
CA VAL A 80 -11.41 -22.23 40.73
C VAL A 80 -12.70 -21.80 40.06
N ASP A 81 -13.47 -20.95 40.72
CA ASP A 81 -14.69 -20.37 40.15
C ASP A 81 -14.35 -19.13 39.31
N LEU A 82 -14.62 -19.20 38.01
CA LEU A 82 -14.39 -18.09 37.10
C LEU A 82 -15.48 -17.03 37.18
N GLN A 83 -16.64 -17.32 37.79
CA GLN A 83 -17.75 -16.39 37.98
C GLN A 83 -18.21 -15.75 36.64
N GLY A 84 -18.26 -16.55 35.58
CA GLY A 84 -18.67 -16.13 34.25
C GLY A 84 -17.59 -15.40 33.44
N LYS A 85 -16.33 -15.35 33.89
CA LYS A 85 -15.22 -14.80 33.10
C LYS A 85 -15.08 -15.52 31.76
N MET A 86 -14.73 -14.77 30.73
CA MET A 86 -14.56 -15.31 29.39
C MET A 86 -13.25 -16.09 29.25
N VAL A 87 -13.33 -17.21 28.53
CA VAL A 87 -12.18 -18.03 28.16
C VAL A 87 -12.21 -18.23 26.65
N LEU A 88 -11.16 -17.79 25.96
CA LEU A 88 -10.94 -18.10 24.55
C LEU A 88 -9.76 -19.06 24.44
N PRO A 89 -9.69 -19.91 23.40
CA PRO A 89 -8.45 -20.62 23.11
C PRO A 89 -7.32 -19.64 22.81
N THR A 90 -6.08 -20.11 22.83
CA THR A 90 -4.95 -19.33 22.35
C THR A 90 -5.14 -18.95 20.88
N PHE A 91 -4.68 -17.75 20.53
CA PHE A 91 -4.89 -17.19 19.19
C PHE A 91 -4.01 -17.85 18.13
N ALA A 92 -4.39 -17.66 16.87
CA ALA A 92 -3.53 -17.92 15.72
C ALA A 92 -3.53 -16.66 14.83
N ASP A 93 -2.35 -16.22 14.43
CA ASP A 93 -2.12 -15.04 13.62
C ASP A 93 -1.60 -15.47 12.24
N LEU A 94 -2.43 -15.34 11.20
CA LEU A 94 -2.18 -15.94 9.89
C LEU A 94 -1.33 -15.04 8.98
N HIS A 95 -1.09 -13.79 9.35
CA HIS A 95 -0.37 -12.85 8.50
C HIS A 95 0.34 -11.78 9.32
N THR A 96 1.67 -11.77 9.26
CA THR A 96 2.55 -10.84 9.98
C THR A 96 3.82 -10.55 9.19
N HIS A 97 4.61 -9.54 9.61
CA HIS A 97 5.95 -9.26 9.05
C HIS A 97 7.01 -9.08 10.14
N ILE A 98 7.39 -10.17 10.81
CA ILE A 98 8.32 -10.09 11.95
C ILE A 98 9.79 -9.90 11.53
N ASP A 99 10.10 -10.08 10.24
CA ASP A 99 11.43 -9.88 9.64
C ASP A 99 11.81 -8.41 9.46
N LYS A 100 10.82 -7.53 9.24
CA LYS A 100 10.97 -6.06 9.15
C LYS A 100 10.31 -5.29 10.30
N GLY A 101 9.56 -5.97 11.16
CA GLY A 101 8.95 -5.40 12.36
C GLY A 101 9.97 -4.69 13.27
N HIS A 102 9.48 -3.71 14.04
CA HIS A 102 10.26 -2.91 15.00
C HIS A 102 11.36 -2.02 14.40
N THR A 103 11.14 -1.48 13.21
CA THR A 103 12.12 -0.64 12.48
C THR A 103 11.60 0.77 12.17
N THR A 104 10.37 1.14 12.58
CA THR A 104 9.77 2.47 12.27
C THR A 104 10.72 3.63 12.57
N GLU A 105 11.39 3.61 13.73
CA GLU A 105 12.26 4.70 14.19
C GLU A 105 13.62 4.75 13.46
N ARG A 106 14.04 3.62 12.87
CA ARG A 106 15.30 3.50 12.12
C ARG A 106 15.16 4.02 10.69
N SER A 107 14.00 3.83 10.08
CA SER A 107 13.64 4.44 8.80
C SER A 107 12.15 4.74 8.81
N ARG A 108 11.78 6.02 8.96
CA ARG A 108 10.37 6.45 9.04
C ARG A 108 9.75 6.60 7.65
N ASN A 109 8.47 6.26 7.54
CA ASN A 109 7.62 6.60 6.42
C ASN A 109 6.92 7.96 6.70
N PRO A 110 7.38 9.08 6.10
CA PRO A 110 6.94 10.42 6.51
C PRO A 110 5.51 10.76 6.07
N ASN A 111 5.06 10.26 4.92
CA ASN A 111 3.72 10.52 4.40
C ASN A 111 2.72 9.40 4.74
N GLY A 112 3.19 8.26 5.25
CA GLY A 112 2.37 7.11 5.63
C GLY A 112 1.80 6.33 4.44
N SER A 113 2.23 6.61 3.21
CA SER A 113 1.74 5.93 2.01
C SER A 113 2.32 4.52 1.87
N LEU A 114 1.65 3.66 1.10
CA LEU A 114 2.15 2.31 0.82
C LEU A 114 3.49 2.37 0.07
N SER A 115 3.59 3.20 -0.97
CA SER A 115 4.84 3.40 -1.72
C SER A 115 5.96 4.04 -0.88
N GLY A 116 5.61 4.92 0.06
CA GLY A 116 6.54 5.48 1.04
C GLY A 116 7.06 4.41 2.00
N ALA A 117 6.20 3.46 2.38
CA ALA A 117 6.56 2.33 3.22
C ALA A 117 7.54 1.39 2.51
N ASP A 118 7.29 1.07 1.23
CA ASP A 118 8.20 0.28 0.39
C ASP A 118 9.60 0.90 0.34
N ARG A 119 9.68 2.18 -0.05
CA ARG A 119 10.96 2.91 -0.12
C ARG A 119 11.67 2.95 1.22
N SER A 120 10.93 3.18 2.31
CA SER A 120 11.51 3.25 3.65
C SER A 120 11.99 1.89 4.16
N THR A 121 11.30 0.81 3.83
CA THR A 121 11.71 -0.56 4.15
C THR A 121 12.95 -0.96 3.36
N ALA A 122 13.02 -0.58 2.07
CA ALA A 122 14.19 -0.82 1.24
C ALA A 122 15.44 -0.13 1.79
N ARG A 123 15.32 1.13 2.27
CA ARG A 123 16.38 1.82 2.99
C ARG A 123 16.78 1.07 4.26
N ASP A 124 15.80 0.68 5.07
CA ASP A 124 16.04 -0.02 6.34
C ASP A 124 16.85 -1.33 6.15
N ALA A 125 16.68 -2.02 5.03
CA ALA A 125 17.40 -3.26 4.69
C ALA A 125 18.94 -3.13 4.66
N ALA A 126 19.49 -1.91 4.57
CA ALA A 126 20.93 -1.71 4.69
C ALA A 126 21.45 -2.05 6.10
N PHE A 127 20.63 -1.86 7.13
CA PHE A 127 20.99 -2.16 8.53
C PHE A 127 20.82 -3.63 8.89
N TRP A 128 20.29 -4.44 7.99
CA TRP A 128 19.99 -5.84 8.29
C TRP A 128 21.25 -6.67 8.25
N ASP A 129 21.53 -7.31 9.37
CA ASP A 129 22.39 -8.46 9.52
C ASP A 129 21.63 -9.59 10.23
N GLU A 130 22.27 -10.74 10.39
CA GLU A 130 21.66 -11.91 10.99
C GLU A 130 21.23 -11.68 12.46
N ALA A 131 22.02 -10.92 13.23
CA ALA A 131 21.74 -10.64 14.63
C ALA A 131 20.60 -9.63 14.81
N ASP A 132 20.49 -8.63 13.94
CA ASP A 132 19.39 -7.69 13.88
C ASP A 132 18.06 -8.38 13.57
N VAL A 133 18.04 -9.16 12.49
CA VAL A 133 16.84 -9.90 12.05
C VAL A 133 16.41 -10.89 13.14
N GLU A 134 17.34 -11.67 13.70
CA GLU A 134 17.02 -12.63 14.77
C GLU A 134 16.49 -11.94 16.03
N ARG A 135 17.07 -10.80 16.43
CA ARG A 135 16.62 -10.07 17.60
C ARG A 135 15.19 -9.56 17.44
N ARG A 136 14.87 -8.95 16.29
CA ARG A 136 13.53 -8.37 16.04
C ARG A 136 12.48 -9.46 15.89
N MET A 137 12.78 -10.53 15.15
CA MET A 137 11.86 -11.68 15.03
C MET A 137 11.63 -12.36 16.38
N ASP A 138 12.66 -12.58 17.19
CA ASP A 138 12.51 -13.18 18.53
C ASP A 138 11.76 -12.27 19.51
N PHE A 139 11.97 -10.95 19.43
CA PHE A 139 11.21 -9.96 20.17
C PHE A 139 9.71 -10.06 19.84
N SER A 140 9.37 -10.03 18.55
CA SER A 140 8.00 -10.19 18.06
C SER A 140 7.35 -11.50 18.55
N LEU A 141 8.06 -12.62 18.49
CA LEU A 141 7.56 -13.92 18.98
C LEU A 141 7.31 -13.91 20.50
N ARG A 142 8.14 -13.22 21.30
CA ARG A 142 7.92 -13.04 22.74
C ARG A 142 6.68 -12.20 23.02
N CYS A 143 6.46 -11.11 22.28
CA CYS A 143 5.24 -10.31 22.39
C CYS A 143 3.99 -11.17 22.10
N ALA A 144 3.96 -11.83 20.93
CA ALA A 144 2.84 -12.67 20.53
C ALA A 144 2.54 -13.78 21.54
N TYR A 145 3.59 -14.44 22.05
CA TYR A 145 3.46 -15.51 23.04
C TYR A 145 2.88 -15.03 24.37
N ALA A 146 3.32 -13.86 24.86
CA ALA A 146 2.84 -13.22 26.07
C ALA A 146 1.36 -12.79 25.96
N HIS A 147 0.92 -12.40 24.76
CA HIS A 147 -0.50 -12.05 24.50
C HIS A 147 -1.41 -13.26 24.26
N GLY A 148 -0.84 -14.46 24.18
CA GLY A 148 -1.60 -15.72 24.07
C GLY A 148 -1.68 -16.30 22.65
N THR A 149 -0.85 -15.85 21.70
CA THR A 149 -0.76 -16.43 20.36
C THR A 149 0.01 -17.75 20.40
N SER A 150 -0.54 -18.80 19.79
CA SER A 150 0.03 -20.17 19.75
C SER A 150 0.54 -20.59 18.37
N ALA A 151 0.14 -19.86 17.33
CA ALA A 151 0.56 -20.10 15.96
C ALA A 151 0.67 -18.75 15.25
N LEU A 152 1.73 -18.58 14.46
CA LEU A 152 2.02 -17.35 13.75
C LEU A 152 2.55 -17.68 12.35
N ARG A 153 2.01 -17.04 11.32
CA ARG A 153 2.56 -17.05 9.96
C ARG A 153 3.10 -15.67 9.63
N THR A 154 4.33 -15.61 9.14
CA THR A 154 5.02 -14.37 8.76
C THR A 154 5.44 -14.40 7.30
N HIS A 155 5.32 -13.25 6.64
CA HIS A 155 5.81 -13.00 5.30
C HIS A 155 7.23 -12.43 5.41
N LEU A 156 8.18 -13.07 4.73
CA LEU A 156 9.59 -12.72 4.74
C LEU A 156 9.92 -12.00 3.44
N ILE A 157 10.43 -10.77 3.50
CA ILE A 157 10.73 -10.00 2.31
C ILE A 157 11.89 -10.63 1.52
N ASN A 158 11.71 -10.80 0.22
CA ASN A 158 12.68 -11.46 -0.67
C ASN A 158 12.99 -10.63 -1.92
N MET A 159 12.89 -9.30 -1.84
CA MET A 159 13.13 -8.38 -2.96
C MET A 159 14.59 -8.35 -3.42
N THR A 160 15.53 -8.72 -2.54
CA THR A 160 16.96 -8.80 -2.86
C THR A 160 17.57 -10.14 -2.41
N PRO A 161 18.65 -10.61 -3.08
CA PRO A 161 19.36 -11.80 -2.62
C PRO A 161 19.90 -11.69 -1.19
N LYS A 162 20.24 -10.48 -0.71
CA LYS A 162 20.68 -10.25 0.67
C LYS A 162 19.57 -10.59 1.66
N GLN A 163 18.36 -10.05 1.45
CA GLN A 163 17.21 -10.31 2.33
C GLN A 163 16.90 -11.81 2.40
N THR A 164 16.81 -12.48 1.25
CA THR A 164 16.56 -13.93 1.18
C THR A 164 17.61 -14.75 1.93
N ARG A 165 18.91 -14.40 1.82
CA ARG A 165 19.98 -15.10 2.55
C ARG A 165 19.97 -14.86 4.06
N LEU A 166 19.41 -13.74 4.53
CA LEU A 166 19.36 -13.41 5.95
C LEU A 166 18.11 -13.99 6.62
N THR A 167 16.93 -13.78 6.03
CA THR A 167 15.65 -14.05 6.72
C THR A 167 15.34 -15.54 6.83
N TRP A 168 15.55 -16.33 5.78
CA TRP A 168 15.21 -17.76 5.77
C TRP A 168 16.01 -18.61 6.78
N PRO A 169 17.34 -18.47 6.91
CA PRO A 169 18.10 -19.19 7.94
C PRO A 169 17.71 -18.80 9.37
N VAL A 170 17.53 -17.50 9.62
CA VAL A 170 17.07 -16.99 10.93
C VAL A 170 15.69 -17.53 11.26
N PHE A 171 14.75 -17.44 10.31
CA PHE A 171 13.41 -18.00 10.43
C PHE A 171 13.45 -19.48 10.83
N LYS A 172 14.28 -20.30 10.16
CA LYS A 172 14.38 -21.74 10.45
C LYS A 172 14.91 -22.02 11.84
N ARG A 173 15.89 -21.25 12.33
CA ARG A 173 16.37 -21.36 13.71
C ARG A 173 15.29 -20.97 14.72
N LEU A 174 14.58 -19.87 14.48
CA LEU A 174 13.52 -19.42 15.38
C LEU A 174 12.34 -20.38 15.38
N LYS A 175 11.94 -20.93 14.22
CA LYS A 175 10.94 -22.00 14.13
C LYS A 175 11.30 -23.19 15.02
N GLN A 176 12.58 -23.60 15.04
CA GLN A 176 13.06 -24.67 15.91
C GLN A 176 13.09 -24.26 17.40
N LYS A 177 13.56 -23.04 17.71
CA LYS A 177 13.63 -22.49 19.07
C LYS A 177 12.25 -22.35 19.72
N TRP A 178 11.24 -22.03 18.92
CA TRP A 178 9.88 -21.72 19.37
C TRP A 178 8.88 -22.88 19.23
N ALA A 179 9.31 -24.03 18.69
CA ALA A 179 8.49 -25.23 18.58
C ALA A 179 7.87 -25.62 19.94
N GLY A 180 6.58 -25.93 19.94
CA GLY A 180 5.80 -26.22 21.16
C GLY A 180 5.38 -24.99 21.98
N ARG A 181 5.77 -23.78 21.57
CA ARG A 181 5.33 -22.50 22.17
C ARG A 181 4.52 -21.68 21.17
N VAL A 182 5.12 -21.38 20.01
CA VAL A 182 4.49 -20.70 18.87
C VAL A 182 4.84 -21.48 17.62
N GLU A 183 3.86 -22.13 17.02
CA GLU A 183 4.05 -22.83 15.75
C GLU A 183 4.21 -21.82 14.62
N LEU A 184 5.36 -21.86 13.94
CA LEU A 184 5.80 -20.79 13.05
C LEU A 184 5.80 -21.25 11.58
N GLN A 185 5.10 -20.50 10.72
CA GLN A 185 5.12 -20.63 9.26
C GLN A 185 5.70 -19.39 8.60
N GLY A 186 6.44 -19.58 7.51
CA GLY A 186 7.14 -18.51 6.79
C GLY A 186 6.73 -18.52 5.34
N VAL A 187 6.31 -17.37 4.82
CA VAL A 187 5.89 -17.15 3.43
C VAL A 187 6.94 -16.31 2.73
N SER A 188 7.33 -16.64 1.50
CA SER A 188 8.14 -15.72 0.70
C SER A 188 7.32 -14.51 0.25
N LEU A 189 7.87 -13.30 0.35
CA LEU A 189 7.23 -12.10 -0.17
C LEU A 189 8.08 -11.46 -1.26
N VAL A 190 7.57 -11.53 -2.49
CA VAL A 190 8.06 -10.85 -3.69
C VAL A 190 6.90 -10.18 -4.43
N VAL A 191 7.16 -9.24 -5.33
CA VAL A 191 6.16 -8.81 -6.31
C VAL A 191 5.97 -9.89 -7.38
N LEU A 192 4.78 -10.06 -7.94
CA LEU A 192 4.51 -11.12 -8.92
C LEU A 192 5.42 -11.04 -10.16
N SER A 193 5.89 -9.85 -10.56
CA SER A 193 6.87 -9.67 -11.66
C SER A 193 8.23 -10.32 -11.39
N PHE A 194 8.59 -10.62 -10.13
CA PHE A 194 9.78 -11.38 -9.78
C PHE A 194 9.82 -12.74 -10.50
N PHE A 195 8.65 -13.32 -10.75
CA PHE A 195 8.55 -14.61 -11.42
C PHE A 195 8.92 -14.54 -12.91
N ARG A 196 9.14 -13.36 -13.51
CA ARG A 196 9.61 -13.25 -14.91
C ARG A 196 10.95 -13.92 -15.12
N ASP A 197 11.86 -13.75 -14.16
CA ASP A 197 13.12 -14.49 -14.12
C ASP A 197 12.87 -15.91 -13.60
N GLN A 198 12.84 -16.87 -14.53
CA GLN A 198 12.60 -18.28 -14.21
C GLN A 198 13.65 -18.86 -13.26
N ALA A 199 14.92 -18.45 -13.41
CA ALA A 199 16.00 -18.98 -12.59
C ALA A 199 15.91 -18.44 -11.16
N ALA A 200 15.67 -17.13 -11.01
CA ALA A 200 15.46 -16.52 -9.70
C ALA A 200 14.20 -17.07 -9.01
N ALA A 201 13.11 -17.27 -9.75
CA ALA A 201 11.87 -17.85 -9.25
C ALA A 201 12.06 -19.29 -8.75
N ALA A 202 12.73 -20.14 -9.54
CA ALA A 202 13.04 -21.51 -9.14
C ALA A 202 13.96 -21.55 -7.91
N ALA A 203 14.99 -20.69 -7.86
CA ALA A 203 15.90 -20.60 -6.73
C ALA A 203 15.20 -20.13 -5.43
N LEU A 204 14.26 -19.18 -5.53
CA LEU A 204 13.42 -18.78 -4.40
C LEU A 204 12.55 -19.96 -3.93
N ALA A 205 11.87 -20.64 -4.84
CA ALA A 205 11.01 -21.79 -4.51
C ALA A 205 11.82 -22.93 -3.86
N ASP A 206 13.03 -23.23 -4.34
CA ASP A 206 13.95 -24.19 -3.72
C ASP A 206 14.35 -23.76 -2.29
N CYS A 207 14.66 -22.47 -2.11
CA CYS A 207 14.97 -21.92 -0.80
C CYS A 207 13.80 -22.08 0.18
N VAL A 208 12.59 -21.71 -0.25
CA VAL A 208 11.35 -21.84 0.54
C VAL A 208 11.13 -23.30 0.95
N ALA A 209 11.24 -24.23 0.01
CA ALA A 209 11.08 -25.67 0.26
C ALA A 209 12.13 -26.20 1.25
N ALA A 210 13.40 -25.82 1.10
CA ALA A 210 14.49 -26.23 2.00
C ALA A 210 14.33 -25.74 3.45
N HIS A 211 13.51 -24.72 3.67
CA HIS A 211 13.18 -24.16 4.99
C HIS A 211 11.77 -24.56 5.48
N GLY A 212 11.04 -25.38 4.72
CA GLY A 212 9.68 -25.81 5.05
C GLY A 212 8.72 -24.62 5.16
N GLY A 213 8.83 -23.70 4.19
CA GLY A 213 8.01 -22.50 4.06
C GLY A 213 6.88 -22.65 3.06
N ILE A 214 6.28 -21.51 2.72
CA ILE A 214 5.15 -21.33 1.83
C ILE A 214 5.58 -20.34 0.74
N LEU A 215 5.18 -20.59 -0.51
CA LEU A 215 5.54 -19.71 -1.62
C LEU A 215 4.48 -18.61 -1.74
N GLY A 216 4.91 -17.38 -2.00
CA GLY A 216 4.01 -16.23 -1.98
C GLY A 216 4.45 -15.08 -2.86
N ALA A 217 3.50 -14.21 -3.18
CA ALA A 217 3.72 -13.01 -3.99
C ALA A 217 2.65 -11.94 -3.75
N ALA A 218 2.97 -10.69 -4.11
CA ALA A 218 2.02 -9.58 -4.16
C ALA A 218 1.39 -9.43 -5.55
N VAL A 219 0.05 -9.40 -5.58
CA VAL A 219 -0.79 -9.35 -6.79
C VAL A 219 -1.72 -8.16 -6.71
N CYS A 220 -1.57 -7.19 -7.63
CA CYS A 220 -2.42 -5.99 -7.71
C CYS A 220 -2.41 -5.12 -6.43
N CYS A 221 -1.28 -4.99 -5.72
CA CYS A 221 -1.20 -4.24 -4.45
C CYS A 221 -0.76 -2.76 -4.59
N ALA A 222 -0.52 -2.24 -5.80
CA ALA A 222 -0.21 -0.82 -5.97
C ALA A 222 -1.49 0.05 -5.86
N GLU A 223 -1.35 1.35 -5.58
CA GLU A 223 -2.50 2.28 -5.47
C GLU A 223 -3.39 2.29 -6.72
N LYS A 224 -2.78 2.13 -7.90
CA LYS A 224 -3.45 1.99 -9.21
C LYS A 224 -3.56 0.54 -9.69
N GLY A 225 -3.07 -0.42 -8.91
CA GLY A 225 -3.02 -1.83 -9.28
C GLY A 225 -4.41 -2.39 -9.59
N GLY A 226 -4.54 -3.10 -10.71
CA GLY A 226 -5.80 -3.68 -11.19
C GLY A 226 -6.24 -3.19 -12.56
N ASP A 227 -5.71 -2.06 -13.03
CA ASP A 227 -6.01 -1.49 -14.35
C ASP A 227 -5.07 -2.07 -15.43
N PRO A 228 -5.59 -2.68 -16.52
CA PRO A 228 -4.77 -3.20 -17.63
C PRO A 228 -3.87 -2.17 -18.34
N SER A 229 -4.12 -0.88 -18.15
CA SER A 229 -3.36 0.24 -18.71
C SER A 229 -2.39 0.89 -17.73
N ASP A 230 -2.35 0.43 -16.48
CA ASP A 230 -1.43 0.94 -15.47
C ASP A 230 -0.08 0.21 -15.56
N ASP A 231 0.97 0.97 -15.85
CA ASP A 231 2.39 0.53 -15.80
C ASP A 231 2.74 -0.15 -14.45
N TRP A 232 1.95 0.11 -13.40
CA TRP A 232 2.12 -0.41 -12.05
C TRP A 232 1.12 -1.51 -11.66
N THR A 233 0.31 -2.01 -12.60
CA THR A 233 -0.11 -3.41 -12.47
C THR A 233 1.15 -4.25 -12.51
N THR A 234 1.42 -5.00 -11.46
CA THR A 234 2.67 -5.78 -11.37
C THR A 234 2.87 -6.75 -12.54
N CYS A 235 1.87 -6.98 -13.41
CA CYS A 235 1.92 -7.98 -14.47
C CYS A 235 1.00 -7.70 -15.69
N GLU A 236 0.89 -6.47 -16.21
CA GLU A 236 0.10 -6.08 -17.41
C GLU A 236 -0.56 -7.25 -18.21
N ARG A 237 0.20 -7.86 -19.14
CA ARG A 237 -0.21 -8.91 -20.08
C ARG A 237 0.24 -10.32 -19.67
N ASP A 238 1.28 -10.42 -18.85
CA ASP A 238 1.89 -11.69 -18.45
C ASP A 238 1.43 -12.20 -17.08
N ARG A 239 0.49 -11.52 -16.41
CA ARG A 239 -0.09 -11.96 -15.13
C ARG A 239 -0.48 -13.43 -15.14
N ASP A 240 -1.17 -13.85 -16.20
CA ASP A 240 -1.68 -15.21 -16.30
C ASP A 240 -0.52 -16.22 -16.31
N GLU A 241 0.52 -15.94 -17.11
CA GLU A 241 1.74 -16.76 -17.21
C GLU A 241 2.55 -16.76 -15.90
N LEU A 242 2.62 -15.62 -15.21
CA LEU A 242 3.35 -15.48 -13.95
C LEU A 242 2.63 -16.19 -12.80
N LEU A 243 1.29 -16.12 -12.77
CA LEU A 243 0.48 -16.93 -11.85
C LEU A 243 0.67 -18.42 -12.17
N ASP A 244 0.59 -18.83 -13.44
CA ASP A 244 0.87 -20.23 -13.81
C ASP A 244 2.24 -20.70 -13.33
N ARG A 245 3.25 -19.83 -13.42
CA ARG A 245 4.61 -20.15 -12.98
C ARG A 245 4.70 -20.36 -11.47
N ILE A 246 4.15 -19.46 -10.65
CA ILE A 246 4.19 -19.65 -9.18
C ILE A 246 3.40 -20.89 -8.76
N PHE A 247 2.23 -21.15 -9.35
CA PHE A 247 1.46 -22.37 -9.08
C PHE A 247 2.22 -23.64 -9.50
N THR A 248 2.90 -23.62 -10.66
CA THR A 248 3.72 -24.76 -11.12
C THR A 248 4.89 -25.00 -10.17
N LEU A 249 5.64 -23.96 -9.80
CA LEU A 249 6.77 -24.07 -8.87
C LEU A 249 6.35 -24.58 -7.49
N ALA A 250 5.21 -24.12 -6.99
CA ALA A 250 4.63 -24.60 -5.74
C ALA A 250 4.26 -26.09 -5.83
N LYS A 251 3.58 -26.49 -6.91
CA LYS A 251 3.16 -27.88 -7.15
C LYS A 251 4.34 -28.84 -7.26
N GLU A 252 5.39 -28.46 -7.97
CA GLU A 252 6.61 -29.26 -8.12
C GLU A 252 7.32 -29.53 -6.79
N ARG A 253 7.14 -28.64 -5.80
CA ARG A 253 7.80 -28.69 -4.48
C ARG A 253 6.85 -28.99 -3.32
N ASP A 254 5.58 -29.27 -3.62
CA ASP A 254 4.50 -29.48 -2.65
C ASP A 254 4.35 -28.34 -1.63
N LEU A 255 4.48 -27.09 -2.09
CA LEU A 255 4.32 -25.90 -1.26
C LEU A 255 2.88 -25.39 -1.30
N ASP A 256 2.37 -24.90 -0.17
CA ASP A 256 1.17 -24.08 -0.15
C ASP A 256 1.45 -22.70 -0.74
N LEU A 257 0.38 -21.93 -0.99
CA LEU A 257 0.48 -20.57 -1.53
C LEU A 257 -0.19 -19.53 -0.63
N ASP A 258 0.43 -18.37 -0.51
CA ASP A 258 -0.09 -17.25 0.28
C ASP A 258 0.25 -15.91 -0.41
N PHE A 259 -0.78 -15.14 -0.75
CA PHE A 259 -0.66 -13.95 -1.58
C PHE A 259 -1.11 -12.67 -0.87
N HIS A 260 -0.31 -11.62 -0.97
CA HIS A 260 -0.80 -10.26 -0.81
C HIS A 260 -1.65 -9.91 -2.02
N THR A 261 -2.92 -9.56 -1.84
CA THR A 261 -3.84 -9.44 -2.96
C THR A 261 -4.70 -8.19 -2.86
N ASP A 262 -4.75 -7.39 -3.92
CA ASP A 262 -5.67 -6.26 -4.07
C ASP A 262 -5.66 -5.28 -2.85
N GLU A 263 -4.48 -4.96 -2.32
CA GLU A 263 -4.28 -4.03 -1.19
C GLU A 263 -4.42 -2.55 -1.62
N ASN A 264 -5.55 -2.21 -2.24
CA ASN A 264 -5.83 -0.85 -2.71
C ASN A 264 -7.35 -0.56 -2.75
N GLY A 265 -7.68 0.68 -3.11
CA GLY A 265 -9.06 1.14 -3.35
C GLY A 265 -9.48 1.13 -4.83
N ASN A 266 -8.78 0.40 -5.71
CA ASN A 266 -9.08 0.39 -7.14
C ASN A 266 -10.25 -0.55 -7.47
N GLU A 267 -11.36 -0.01 -7.97
CA GLU A 267 -12.55 -0.76 -8.37
C GLU A 267 -12.31 -1.80 -9.48
N LEU A 268 -11.23 -1.67 -10.25
CA LEU A 268 -10.84 -2.57 -11.33
C LEU A 268 -9.96 -3.74 -10.88
N ALA A 269 -9.43 -3.70 -9.65
CA ALA A 269 -8.56 -4.76 -9.13
C ALA A 269 -9.30 -6.10 -9.00
N ARG A 270 -8.72 -7.14 -9.60
CA ARG A 270 -9.30 -8.51 -9.67
C ARG A 270 -8.28 -9.59 -9.30
N GLY A 271 -7.19 -9.24 -8.60
CA GLY A 271 -6.13 -10.16 -8.19
C GLY A 271 -6.67 -11.41 -7.48
N LEU A 272 -7.60 -11.23 -6.54
CA LEU A 272 -8.21 -12.33 -5.78
C LEU A 272 -8.93 -13.32 -6.70
N ARG A 273 -9.68 -12.79 -7.67
CA ARG A 273 -10.38 -13.63 -8.65
C ARG A 273 -9.39 -14.40 -9.51
N TYR A 274 -8.33 -13.77 -9.99
CA TYR A 274 -7.33 -14.44 -10.83
C TYR A 274 -6.58 -15.53 -10.07
N VAL A 275 -6.17 -15.27 -8.83
CA VAL A 275 -5.54 -16.27 -7.96
C VAL A 275 -6.48 -17.46 -7.73
N ALA A 276 -7.75 -17.22 -7.41
CA ALA A 276 -8.73 -18.28 -7.20
C ALA A 276 -8.98 -19.12 -8.47
N GLN A 277 -9.05 -18.49 -9.64
CA GLN A 277 -9.15 -19.19 -10.93
C GLN A 277 -7.95 -20.10 -11.18
N LYS A 278 -6.74 -19.62 -10.89
CA LYS A 278 -5.51 -20.40 -11.05
C LYS A 278 -5.42 -21.53 -10.03
N ALA A 279 -5.90 -21.33 -8.80
CA ALA A 279 -6.02 -22.40 -7.83
C ALA A 279 -6.89 -23.55 -8.34
N ILE A 280 -8.05 -23.25 -8.96
CA ILE A 280 -8.91 -24.28 -9.56
C ILE A 280 -8.20 -24.95 -10.75
N GLN A 281 -7.59 -24.18 -11.64
CA GLN A 281 -6.89 -24.69 -12.83
C GLN A 281 -5.74 -25.65 -12.48
N HIS A 282 -5.00 -25.37 -11.41
CA HIS A 282 -3.84 -26.16 -11.00
C HIS A 282 -4.16 -27.30 -10.02
N GLY A 283 -5.41 -27.39 -9.55
CA GLY A 283 -5.84 -28.39 -8.56
C GLY A 283 -5.35 -28.07 -7.14
N TYR A 284 -5.30 -26.78 -6.79
CA TYR A 284 -4.76 -26.23 -5.56
C TYR A 284 -5.83 -25.80 -4.55
N GLN A 285 -7.05 -26.31 -4.69
CA GLN A 285 -8.16 -25.93 -3.83
C GLN A 285 -7.85 -26.23 -2.35
N GLY A 286 -8.15 -25.27 -1.48
CA GLY A 286 -7.89 -25.38 -0.03
C GLY A 286 -6.43 -25.19 0.39
N ARG A 287 -5.51 -24.89 -0.53
CA ARG A 287 -4.07 -24.67 -0.26
C ARG A 287 -3.61 -23.23 -0.51
N VAL A 288 -4.55 -22.29 -0.63
CA VAL A 288 -4.28 -20.89 -1.00
C VAL A 288 -4.87 -19.93 0.03
N VAL A 289 -4.05 -18.99 0.48
CA VAL A 289 -4.44 -17.87 1.34
C VAL A 289 -4.26 -16.57 0.56
N CYS A 290 -5.19 -15.63 0.72
CA CYS A 290 -5.09 -14.28 0.17
C CYS A 290 -5.32 -13.23 1.26
N GLY A 291 -4.30 -12.42 1.54
CA GLY A 291 -4.40 -11.28 2.45
C GLY A 291 -4.90 -10.01 1.77
N HIS A 292 -5.39 -9.08 2.59
CA HIS A 292 -5.86 -7.72 2.26
C HIS A 292 -7.21 -7.70 1.56
N CYS A 293 -7.22 -7.93 0.25
CA CYS A 293 -8.43 -7.94 -0.60
C CYS A 293 -9.30 -6.69 -0.41
N CYS A 294 -8.68 -5.53 -0.19
CA CYS A 294 -9.35 -4.26 0.12
C CYS A 294 -10.29 -3.81 -1.00
N SER A 295 -9.89 -4.04 -2.25
CA SER A 295 -10.64 -3.63 -3.44
C SER A 295 -12.05 -4.24 -3.55
N LEU A 296 -12.32 -5.34 -2.83
CA LEU A 296 -13.66 -5.93 -2.76
C LEU A 296 -14.72 -4.91 -2.33
N ALA A 297 -14.36 -3.94 -1.49
CA ALA A 297 -15.25 -2.87 -1.04
C ALA A 297 -15.75 -1.95 -2.17
N PHE A 298 -15.06 -1.93 -3.31
CA PHE A 298 -15.39 -1.09 -4.47
C PHE A 298 -15.92 -1.89 -5.67
N GLN A 299 -15.89 -3.22 -5.63
CA GLN A 299 -16.38 -4.01 -6.77
C GLN A 299 -17.90 -3.83 -6.94
N PRO A 300 -18.41 -3.56 -8.15
CA PRO A 300 -19.84 -3.52 -8.42
C PRO A 300 -20.52 -4.84 -8.03
N PRO A 301 -21.78 -4.85 -7.57
CA PRO A 301 -22.42 -6.05 -7.00
C PRO A 301 -22.34 -7.31 -7.87
N LYS A 302 -22.45 -7.16 -9.19
CA LYS A 302 -22.34 -8.28 -10.13
C LYS A 302 -20.92 -8.85 -10.17
N GLU A 303 -19.90 -7.99 -10.14
CA GLU A 303 -18.50 -8.41 -10.13
C GLU A 303 -18.12 -9.03 -8.79
N LEU A 304 -18.55 -8.44 -7.68
CA LEU A 304 -18.35 -9.00 -6.35
C LEU A 304 -18.93 -10.42 -6.27
N ALA A 305 -20.18 -10.62 -6.68
CA ALA A 305 -20.82 -11.94 -6.66
C ALA A 305 -20.09 -12.98 -7.55
N ALA A 306 -19.51 -12.55 -8.67
CA ALA A 306 -18.69 -13.42 -9.52
C ALA A 306 -17.35 -13.77 -8.87
N THR A 307 -16.70 -12.80 -8.22
CA THR A 307 -15.45 -13.00 -7.47
C THR A 307 -15.69 -13.98 -6.31
N LEU A 308 -16.68 -13.72 -5.44
CA LEU A 308 -16.96 -14.57 -4.27
C LEU A 308 -17.24 -16.03 -4.65
N ARG A 309 -17.99 -16.26 -5.74
CA ARG A 309 -18.28 -17.63 -6.21
C ARG A 309 -17.01 -18.41 -6.55
N VAL A 310 -16.09 -17.80 -7.27
CA VAL A 310 -14.85 -18.48 -7.68
C VAL A 310 -13.90 -18.67 -6.48
N VAL A 311 -13.88 -17.72 -5.55
CA VAL A 311 -13.09 -17.81 -4.32
C VAL A 311 -13.60 -18.96 -3.43
N GLU A 312 -14.92 -19.13 -3.32
CA GLU A 312 -15.54 -20.24 -2.60
C GLU A 312 -15.23 -21.59 -3.28
N GLU A 313 -15.43 -21.70 -4.60
CA GLU A 313 -15.11 -22.91 -5.36
C GLU A 313 -13.62 -23.31 -5.24
N ALA A 314 -12.73 -22.31 -5.19
CA ALA A 314 -11.31 -22.52 -5.00
C ALA A 314 -10.93 -22.90 -3.56
N GLY A 315 -11.84 -22.76 -2.59
CA GLY A 315 -11.53 -22.97 -1.17
C GLY A 315 -10.42 -22.05 -0.66
N VAL A 316 -10.30 -20.83 -1.20
CA VAL A 316 -9.30 -19.84 -0.76
C VAL A 316 -9.68 -19.32 0.62
N THR A 317 -8.71 -19.22 1.54
CA THR A 317 -8.90 -18.49 2.80
C THR A 317 -8.55 -17.02 2.59
N VAL A 318 -9.44 -16.11 2.98
CA VAL A 318 -9.21 -14.66 2.91
C VAL A 318 -8.83 -14.12 4.28
N VAL A 319 -7.79 -13.29 4.34
CA VAL A 319 -7.33 -12.64 5.58
C VAL A 319 -7.56 -11.13 5.45
N SER A 320 -8.26 -10.56 6.43
CA SER A 320 -8.40 -9.10 6.58
C SER A 320 -7.37 -8.59 7.57
N LEU A 321 -6.80 -7.40 7.33
CA LEU A 321 -5.76 -6.81 8.18
C LEU A 321 -6.15 -5.40 8.65
N PRO A 322 -7.22 -5.28 9.48
CA PRO A 322 -7.93 -4.02 9.61
C PRO A 322 -7.11 -2.85 10.16
N LEU A 323 -6.17 -3.11 11.09
CA LEU A 323 -5.37 -2.05 11.71
C LEU A 323 -4.43 -1.40 10.69
N VAL A 324 -3.79 -2.22 9.87
CA VAL A 324 -2.85 -1.75 8.84
C VAL A 324 -3.60 -1.17 7.66
N ASN A 325 -4.66 -1.82 7.17
CA ASN A 325 -5.37 -1.29 6.01
C ASN A 325 -6.14 0.00 6.35
N GLN A 326 -6.69 0.15 7.56
CA GLN A 326 -7.24 1.45 7.98
C GLN A 326 -6.15 2.54 8.04
N TRP A 327 -4.90 2.15 8.34
CA TRP A 327 -3.77 3.07 8.34
C TRP A 327 -3.30 3.44 6.93
N THR A 328 -3.20 2.49 6.00
CA THR A 328 -2.60 2.71 4.68
C THR A 328 -3.62 3.18 3.63
N GLN A 329 -4.88 2.77 3.73
CA GLN A 329 -5.88 3.01 2.69
C GLN A 329 -6.58 4.36 2.86
N ASP A 330 -6.92 4.99 1.72
CA ASP A 330 -7.51 6.34 1.64
C ASP A 330 -6.74 7.45 2.37
N ARG A 331 -5.44 7.24 2.58
CA ARG A 331 -4.58 8.23 3.22
C ARG A 331 -4.31 9.38 2.26
N SER A 332 -4.40 10.61 2.76
CA SER A 332 -3.94 11.80 2.04
C SER A 332 -2.42 11.89 2.10
N HIS A 333 -1.75 11.78 0.96
CA HIS A 333 -0.29 11.85 0.88
C HIS A 333 0.27 13.22 1.29
N GLU A 334 -0.49 14.28 1.04
CA GLU A 334 -0.15 15.68 1.35
C GLU A 334 -0.55 16.09 2.79
N GLY A 335 -1.22 15.21 3.53
CA GLY A 335 -2.00 15.62 4.70
C GLY A 335 -3.26 16.39 4.29
N GLY A 336 -4.00 16.97 5.24
CA GLY A 336 -5.11 17.88 4.92
C GLY A 336 -6.51 17.26 4.76
N ARG A 337 -6.65 15.94 4.64
CA ARG A 337 -7.96 15.26 4.77
C ARG A 337 -7.89 13.97 5.58
N THR A 338 -8.98 13.66 6.27
CA THR A 338 -9.19 12.35 6.89
C THR A 338 -9.63 11.32 5.83
N PRO A 339 -9.31 10.02 6.02
CA PRO A 339 -9.93 8.94 5.27
C PRO A 339 -11.46 9.01 5.29
N ARG A 340 -12.10 8.65 4.18
CA ARG A 340 -13.56 8.64 3.96
C ARG A 340 -14.13 7.23 3.87
N TRP A 341 -13.32 6.23 3.52
CA TRP A 341 -13.69 4.81 3.62
C TRP A 341 -12.76 4.05 4.58
N ARG A 342 -13.15 2.84 4.97
CA ARG A 342 -12.55 2.14 6.13
C ARG A 342 -11.23 1.42 5.84
N GLY A 343 -10.88 1.21 4.58
CA GLY A 343 -9.66 0.47 4.20
C GLY A 343 -9.78 -1.05 4.20
N ILE A 344 -10.87 -1.63 4.70
CA ILE A 344 -10.95 -3.07 4.99
C ILE A 344 -11.82 -3.83 3.98
N THR A 345 -11.56 -5.14 3.83
CA THR A 345 -12.36 -6.02 2.98
C THR A 345 -13.73 -6.40 3.56
N LEU A 346 -14.55 -7.09 2.76
CA LEU A 346 -15.97 -7.40 3.01
C LEU A 346 -16.17 -8.68 3.85
N LEU A 347 -15.81 -8.60 5.13
CA LEU A 347 -15.83 -9.74 6.07
C LEU A 347 -17.18 -10.47 6.16
N HIS A 348 -18.31 -9.76 6.23
CA HIS A 348 -19.63 -10.39 6.36
C HIS A 348 -20.04 -11.11 5.07
N GLU A 349 -19.77 -10.51 3.92
CA GLU A 349 -20.08 -11.03 2.60
C GLU A 349 -19.26 -12.28 2.29
N LEU A 350 -17.95 -12.26 2.61
CA LEU A 350 -17.07 -13.43 2.50
C LEU A 350 -17.60 -14.59 3.35
N ARG A 351 -17.93 -14.33 4.63
CA ARG A 351 -18.48 -15.34 5.53
C ARG A 351 -19.84 -15.86 5.06
N ALA A 352 -20.73 -14.99 4.59
CA ALA A 352 -22.03 -15.37 4.07
C ALA A 352 -21.93 -16.22 2.79
N ALA A 353 -20.88 -16.01 1.99
CA ALA A 353 -20.55 -16.83 0.84
C ALA A 353 -19.90 -18.17 1.22
N GLY A 354 -19.61 -18.45 2.50
CA GLY A 354 -18.95 -19.69 2.94
C GLY A 354 -17.43 -19.68 2.82
N ILE A 355 -16.82 -18.52 2.54
CA ILE A 355 -15.37 -18.38 2.39
C ILE A 355 -14.71 -18.31 3.77
N PRO A 356 -13.72 -19.17 4.08
CA PRO A 356 -12.96 -19.07 5.33
C PRO A 356 -12.32 -17.70 5.45
N THR A 357 -12.65 -16.98 6.52
CA THR A 357 -12.29 -15.58 6.69
C THR A 357 -11.57 -15.36 8.02
N ALA A 358 -10.30 -14.99 7.95
CA ALA A 358 -9.44 -14.73 9.10
C ALA A 358 -9.15 -13.22 9.26
N ILE A 359 -8.67 -12.86 10.44
CA ILE A 359 -8.21 -11.51 10.80
C ILE A 359 -6.81 -11.66 11.39
N SER A 360 -5.87 -10.78 11.05
CA SER A 360 -4.45 -10.89 11.46
C SER A 360 -3.79 -9.55 11.73
N SER A 361 -2.63 -9.57 12.40
CA SER A 361 -1.94 -8.37 12.88
C SER A 361 -1.25 -7.58 11.77
N ASP A 362 -0.68 -8.27 10.78
CA ASP A 362 0.15 -7.72 9.70
C ASP A 362 1.45 -7.06 10.20
N ASN A 363 1.68 -5.81 9.80
CA ASN A 363 2.83 -5.01 10.17
C ASN A 363 2.77 -4.56 11.63
N VAL A 364 3.92 -4.59 12.31
CA VAL A 364 4.04 -4.12 13.70
C VAL A 364 5.29 -3.28 13.86
N ARG A 365 5.09 -2.00 14.25
CA ARG A 365 6.15 -1.02 14.45
C ARG A 365 7.17 -1.00 13.31
N ASP A 366 6.69 -0.96 12.08
CA ASP A 366 7.52 -0.78 10.88
C ASP A 366 7.04 0.41 10.02
N GLN A 367 7.47 0.46 8.77
CA GLN A 367 7.20 1.54 7.83
C GLN A 367 5.76 1.55 7.27
N PHE A 368 5.09 0.40 7.32
CA PHE A 368 3.70 0.23 6.86
C PHE A 368 2.73 0.53 7.99
N TYR A 369 3.08 0.18 9.23
CA TYR A 369 2.28 0.49 10.42
C TYR A 369 3.16 0.76 11.63
N ALA A 370 3.05 1.97 12.18
CA ALA A 370 3.94 2.47 13.23
C ALA A 370 3.67 1.89 14.64
N TYR A 371 2.62 1.08 14.81
CA TYR A 371 2.13 0.64 16.12
C TYR A 371 1.96 -0.89 16.19
N GLY A 372 1.38 -1.37 17.29
CA GLY A 372 1.08 -2.79 17.52
C GLY A 372 2.10 -3.51 18.41
N ASP A 373 1.68 -4.65 18.96
CA ASP A 373 2.49 -5.54 19.79
C ASP A 373 2.14 -7.03 19.57
N LEU A 374 1.55 -7.37 18.41
CA LEU A 374 1.06 -8.72 18.08
C LEU A 374 0.04 -9.26 19.10
N ASP A 375 -0.80 -8.37 19.66
CA ASP A 375 -1.90 -8.73 20.55
C ASP A 375 -3.18 -9.01 19.74
N MET A 376 -3.47 -10.29 19.50
CA MET A 376 -4.65 -10.69 18.74
C MET A 376 -5.99 -10.29 19.40
N LEU A 377 -6.02 -9.99 20.70
CA LEU A 377 -7.22 -9.42 21.32
C LEU A 377 -7.42 -7.96 20.88
N GLU A 378 -6.35 -7.17 20.79
CA GLU A 378 -6.41 -5.82 20.24
C GLU A 378 -6.90 -5.87 18.80
N VAL A 379 -6.28 -6.73 17.99
CA VAL A 379 -6.63 -6.92 16.59
C VAL A 379 -8.12 -7.25 16.44
N PHE A 380 -8.60 -8.24 17.20
CA PHE A 380 -10.02 -8.60 17.20
C PHE A 380 -10.92 -7.46 17.65
N THR A 381 -10.55 -6.75 18.73
CA THR A 381 -11.33 -5.65 19.29
C THR A 381 -11.52 -4.51 18.30
N GLN A 382 -10.45 -4.10 17.62
CA GLN A 382 -10.52 -3.03 16.63
C GLN A 382 -11.27 -3.50 15.38
N SER A 383 -11.07 -4.76 14.96
CA SER A 383 -11.78 -5.35 13.83
C SER A 383 -13.29 -5.40 14.05
N CYS A 384 -13.75 -5.76 15.26
CA CYS A 384 -15.18 -5.71 15.59
C CYS A 384 -15.79 -4.32 15.34
N ARG A 385 -15.07 -3.25 15.72
CA ARG A 385 -15.53 -1.87 15.58
C ARG A 385 -15.52 -1.41 14.12
N MET A 386 -14.43 -1.72 13.40
CA MET A 386 -14.27 -1.28 12.01
C MET A 386 -15.18 -2.04 11.05
N ALA A 387 -15.42 -3.33 11.28
CA ALA A 387 -16.18 -4.19 10.38
C ALA A 387 -17.61 -4.49 10.86
N HIS A 388 -18.04 -3.90 11.98
CA HIS A 388 -19.35 -4.17 12.60
C HIS A 388 -19.58 -5.66 12.85
N LEU A 389 -18.63 -6.31 13.52
CA LEU A 389 -18.70 -7.75 13.84
C LEU A 389 -19.48 -8.00 15.15
N ASP A 390 -20.34 -7.05 15.53
CA ASP A 390 -21.21 -7.09 16.69
C ASP A 390 -22.69 -7.10 16.29
N ARG A 391 -23.56 -7.60 17.18
CA ARG A 391 -25.02 -7.65 17.02
C ARG A 391 -25.55 -8.50 15.84
N PRO A 392 -25.36 -9.84 15.90
CA PRO A 392 -24.71 -10.60 16.96
C PRO A 392 -23.20 -10.76 16.74
N TYR A 393 -22.45 -11.04 17.81
CA TYR A 393 -21.04 -11.42 17.69
C TYR A 393 -20.88 -12.76 16.96
N GLY A 394 -21.87 -13.66 17.08
CA GLY A 394 -21.85 -14.97 16.44
C GLY A 394 -20.55 -15.72 16.69
N ASP A 395 -20.00 -16.30 15.63
CA ASP A 395 -18.73 -17.05 15.67
C ASP A 395 -17.54 -16.22 15.17
N TRP A 396 -17.59 -14.88 15.25
CA TRP A 396 -16.44 -14.03 14.91
C TRP A 396 -15.13 -14.32 15.66
N PRO A 397 -15.11 -14.81 16.90
CA PRO A 397 -13.85 -15.21 17.54
C PRO A 397 -13.07 -16.29 16.79
N GLN A 398 -13.73 -17.11 15.95
CA GLN A 398 -13.06 -18.09 15.10
C GLN A 398 -12.09 -17.43 14.11
N ALA A 399 -12.33 -16.17 13.70
CA ALA A 399 -11.50 -15.45 12.73
C ALA A 399 -10.09 -15.13 13.25
N VAL A 400 -9.88 -15.19 14.57
CA VAL A 400 -8.57 -14.99 15.23
C VAL A 400 -8.10 -16.22 16.02
N THR A 401 -8.79 -17.36 15.84
CA THR A 401 -8.51 -18.60 16.56
C THR A 401 -8.48 -19.80 15.61
N SER A 402 -9.62 -20.47 15.40
CA SER A 402 -9.67 -21.75 14.67
C SER A 402 -9.55 -21.60 13.16
N ILE A 403 -10.14 -20.57 12.52
CA ILE A 403 -10.03 -20.37 11.07
C ILE A 403 -8.57 -20.16 10.65
N PRO A 404 -7.80 -19.24 11.28
CA PRO A 404 -6.38 -19.11 10.95
C PRO A 404 -5.59 -20.38 11.29
N ALA A 405 -5.89 -21.07 12.39
CA ALA A 405 -5.22 -22.34 12.73
C ALA A 405 -5.48 -23.45 11.68
N ASP A 406 -6.69 -23.56 11.16
CA ASP A 406 -7.05 -24.52 10.12
C ASP A 406 -6.32 -24.23 8.80
N ALA A 407 -6.23 -22.95 8.42
CA ALA A 407 -5.47 -22.49 7.24
C ALA A 407 -3.95 -22.70 7.39
N MET A 408 -3.46 -22.84 8.63
CA MET A 408 -2.08 -23.25 8.93
C MET A 408 -1.93 -24.78 9.05
N HIS A 409 -3.00 -25.56 8.89
CA HIS A 409 -3.03 -27.01 9.12
C HIS A 409 -2.67 -27.43 10.56
N LEU A 410 -3.15 -26.66 11.55
CA LEU A 410 -2.92 -26.86 12.98
C LEU A 410 -4.24 -27.16 13.73
N PRO A 411 -4.84 -28.35 13.56
CA PRO A 411 -6.20 -28.65 14.04
C PRO A 411 -6.34 -28.69 15.57
N GLU A 412 -5.22 -28.79 16.31
CA GLU A 412 -5.22 -28.73 17.78
C GLU A 412 -5.16 -27.30 18.35
N HIS A 413 -4.96 -26.29 17.49
CA HIS A 413 -4.83 -24.87 17.88
C HIS A 413 -6.16 -24.11 17.72
N GLY A 414 -6.29 -22.99 18.44
CA GLY A 414 -7.45 -22.10 18.30
C GLY A 414 -8.79 -22.72 18.76
N ARG A 415 -8.76 -23.77 19.59
CA ARG A 415 -9.94 -24.51 20.04
C ARG A 415 -9.80 -24.98 21.49
N ILE A 416 -10.94 -25.21 22.16
CA ILE A 416 -11.03 -25.82 23.49
C ILE A 416 -11.90 -27.07 23.40
N GLY A 417 -11.39 -28.21 23.84
CA GLY A 417 -12.14 -29.46 23.79
C GLY A 417 -11.44 -30.61 24.50
N PRO A 418 -12.18 -31.66 24.91
CA PRO A 418 -11.59 -32.85 25.52
C PRO A 418 -10.49 -33.46 24.65
N GLY A 419 -9.34 -33.78 25.27
CA GLY A 419 -8.17 -34.34 24.60
C GLY A 419 -7.17 -33.29 24.10
N LEU A 420 -7.60 -32.06 23.84
CA LEU A 420 -6.71 -30.98 23.39
C LEU A 420 -5.79 -30.50 24.52
N PRO A 421 -4.60 -29.95 24.19
CA PRO A 421 -3.79 -29.19 25.12
C PRO A 421 -4.61 -28.09 25.82
N ALA A 422 -4.40 -27.89 27.11
CA ALA A 422 -5.03 -26.81 27.87
C ALA A 422 -4.33 -25.48 27.58
N ASN A 423 -4.56 -24.97 26.36
CA ASN A 423 -4.02 -23.73 25.82
C ASN A 423 -5.16 -22.72 25.61
N PHE A 424 -5.34 -21.80 26.54
CA PHE A 424 -6.41 -20.81 26.50
C PHE A 424 -6.04 -19.53 27.25
N VAL A 425 -6.81 -18.47 27.06
CA VAL A 425 -6.65 -17.18 27.72
C VAL A 425 -7.91 -16.87 28.51
N VAL A 426 -7.74 -16.56 29.80
CA VAL A 426 -8.82 -16.16 30.70
C VAL A 426 -8.83 -14.63 30.82
N PHE A 427 -9.99 -14.03 30.59
CA PHE A 427 -10.19 -12.59 30.64
C PHE A 427 -11.07 -12.19 31.82
N ARG A 428 -10.91 -10.95 32.30
CA ARG A 428 -11.78 -10.40 33.35
C ARG A 428 -13.20 -10.18 32.83
N GLY A 429 -13.34 -9.79 31.56
CA GLY A 429 -14.64 -9.58 30.93
C GLY A 429 -15.49 -10.85 30.95
N ARG A 430 -16.79 -10.69 31.24
CA ARG A 430 -17.75 -11.81 31.36
C ARG A 430 -18.70 -11.93 30.15
N ARG A 431 -18.65 -10.96 29.25
CA ARG A 431 -19.36 -10.86 27.96
C ARG A 431 -18.54 -9.98 27.02
N TYR A 432 -18.82 -10.01 25.71
CA TYR A 432 -18.06 -9.19 24.75
C TYR A 432 -18.10 -7.70 25.04
N SER A 433 -19.23 -7.16 25.52
CA SER A 433 -19.29 -5.74 25.92
C SER A 433 -18.27 -5.40 27.01
N GLU A 434 -17.99 -6.30 27.96
CA GLU A 434 -16.96 -6.09 28.98
C GLU A 434 -15.55 -6.36 28.43
N LEU A 435 -15.39 -7.41 27.62
CA LEU A 435 -14.11 -7.80 27.02
C LEU A 435 -13.56 -6.71 26.11
N LEU A 436 -14.39 -6.17 25.22
CA LEU A 436 -14.02 -5.23 24.16
C LEU A 436 -14.04 -3.75 24.61
N SER A 437 -14.48 -3.45 25.84
CA SER A 437 -14.54 -2.08 26.38
C SER A 437 -13.32 -1.67 27.20
N ARG A 438 -12.55 -2.64 27.73
CA ARG A 438 -11.38 -2.36 28.56
C ARG A 438 -10.16 -3.09 28.04
N PRO A 439 -8.97 -2.48 28.13
CA PRO A 439 -7.74 -3.22 27.96
C PRO A 439 -7.68 -4.39 28.96
N GLN A 440 -7.40 -5.60 28.47
CA GLN A 440 -7.33 -6.81 29.29
C GLN A 440 -5.87 -7.15 29.64
N PHE A 441 -5.11 -6.17 30.13
CA PHE A 441 -3.73 -6.38 30.57
C PHE A 441 -3.63 -7.35 31.76
N ASP A 442 -4.73 -7.57 32.47
CA ASP A 442 -4.87 -8.52 33.58
C ASP A 442 -5.26 -9.94 33.11
N ARG A 443 -5.26 -10.24 31.81
CA ARG A 443 -5.54 -11.59 31.28
C ARG A 443 -4.56 -12.63 31.83
N VAL A 444 -5.01 -13.87 31.92
CA VAL A 444 -4.14 -15.01 32.26
C VAL A 444 -4.04 -15.92 31.04
N VAL A 445 -2.86 -15.97 30.43
CA VAL A 445 -2.54 -16.94 29.38
C VAL A 445 -2.20 -18.27 30.04
N VAL A 446 -2.79 -19.37 29.57
CA VAL A 446 -2.54 -20.73 30.06
C VAL A 446 -1.91 -21.53 28.94
N ARG A 447 -0.78 -22.19 29.23
CA ARG A 447 -0.05 -23.10 28.34
C ARG A 447 0.06 -24.46 28.99
N ASN A 448 -0.41 -25.49 28.32
CA ASN A 448 -0.41 -26.87 28.82
C ASN A 448 -0.91 -26.93 30.28
N GLY A 449 -2.02 -26.22 30.56
CA GLY A 449 -2.66 -26.18 31.88
C GLY A 449 -1.91 -25.39 32.95
N VAL A 450 -0.88 -24.61 32.60
CA VAL A 450 -0.12 -23.79 33.54
C VAL A 450 -0.26 -22.31 33.16
N PRO A 451 -0.61 -21.41 34.09
CA PRO A 451 -0.63 -19.98 33.84
C PRO A 451 0.79 -19.48 33.53
N LEU A 452 0.91 -18.70 32.46
CA LEU A 452 2.13 -18.09 31.98
C LEU A 452 2.59 -16.98 32.94
N GLU A 453 3.91 -16.88 33.18
CA GLU A 453 4.50 -15.78 33.96
C GLU A 453 5.20 -14.75 33.07
N GLU A 454 5.52 -15.14 31.84
CA GLU A 454 6.17 -14.32 30.84
C GLU A 454 5.33 -13.10 30.48
N VAL A 455 5.99 -11.96 30.43
CA VAL A 455 5.44 -10.67 30.04
C VAL A 455 6.03 -10.22 28.71
N SER A 456 5.41 -9.24 28.05
CA SER A 456 5.99 -8.64 26.86
C SER A 456 7.42 -8.14 27.15
N PRO A 457 8.36 -8.35 26.21
CA PRO A 457 9.74 -7.92 26.36
C PRO A 457 9.90 -6.40 26.44
N SER A 458 11.00 -5.93 27.04
CA SER A 458 11.28 -4.49 27.16
C SER A 458 11.75 -3.94 25.82
N TYR A 459 11.20 -2.80 25.39
CA TYR A 459 11.67 -2.14 24.18
C TYR A 459 13.14 -1.72 24.23
N GLU A 460 13.75 -1.61 25.42
CA GLU A 460 15.19 -1.37 25.58
C GLU A 460 16.04 -2.48 24.93
N GLU A 461 15.50 -3.68 24.75
CA GLU A 461 16.18 -4.75 24.01
C GLU A 461 16.35 -4.42 22.52
N LEU A 462 15.50 -3.55 21.98
CA LEU A 462 15.52 -3.07 20.59
C LEU A 462 16.35 -1.79 20.42
N ASP A 463 16.80 -1.15 21.50
CA ASP A 463 17.72 -0.01 21.45
C ASP A 463 19.11 -0.38 20.93
N TYR A 464 19.29 -1.64 20.52
CA TYR A 464 20.46 -2.04 19.77
C TYR A 464 20.55 -1.22 18.48
N VAL A 465 21.47 -0.27 18.54
CA VAL A 465 22.07 0.40 17.40
C VAL A 465 23.30 -0.42 17.01
N PRO A 466 23.34 -1.04 15.80
CA PRO A 466 24.54 -1.66 15.25
C PRO A 466 25.81 -0.83 15.51
N ALA A 467 26.94 -1.50 15.80
CA ALA A 467 28.22 -0.82 16.10
C ALA A 467 28.66 0.13 14.97
N SER A 468 28.28 -0.18 13.72
CA SER A 468 28.39 0.73 12.58
C SER A 468 27.80 2.10 12.93
N ILE A 469 26.53 2.18 13.31
CA ILE A 469 25.90 3.45 13.71
C ILE A 469 26.55 4.06 14.97
N LYS A 470 27.01 3.29 15.96
CA LYS A 470 27.66 3.82 17.19
C LYS A 470 29.05 4.42 16.96
N SER A 471 29.76 3.98 15.94
CA SER A 471 31.09 4.50 15.58
C SER A 471 31.04 5.77 14.74
N GLY A 472 29.84 6.25 14.39
CA GLY A 472 29.67 7.29 13.38
C GLY A 472 29.84 6.75 11.96
N GLU A 473 30.22 5.48 11.78
CA GLU A 473 30.04 4.73 10.54
C GLU A 473 28.57 4.33 10.40
N VAL A 474 27.67 5.30 10.41
CA VAL A 474 26.37 5.11 9.75
C VAL A 474 26.75 4.51 8.39
N PRO A 475 26.30 3.30 8.00
CA PRO A 475 26.39 2.97 6.59
C PRO A 475 25.65 4.12 5.96
N VAL A 476 26.39 4.93 5.20
CA VAL A 476 25.81 5.97 4.40
C VAL A 476 24.83 5.21 3.51
N LEU A 477 23.57 5.15 3.95
CA LEU A 477 22.47 5.05 3.04
C LEU A 477 22.54 6.41 2.41
N ASP A 478 23.13 6.42 1.24
CA ASP A 478 23.33 7.59 0.44
C ASP A 478 22.02 8.40 0.37
N GLY A 479 21.87 9.35 1.30
CA GLY A 479 21.76 10.72 0.85
C GLY A 479 22.96 10.88 -0.06
N PRO A 480 22.72 11.31 -1.29
CA PRO A 480 23.28 10.69 -2.46
C PRO A 480 24.82 10.42 -2.39
N ALA A 481 25.30 9.31 -2.95
CA ALA A 481 26.65 8.78 -2.79
C ALA A 481 27.67 9.66 -3.49
N SER A 482 28.74 10.09 -2.82
CA SER A 482 29.86 10.61 -3.60
C SER A 482 30.36 9.48 -4.52
N PRO A 483 30.39 9.66 -5.84
CA PRO A 483 30.84 8.62 -6.76
C PRO A 483 32.23 8.13 -6.35
N PRO A 484 32.54 6.81 -6.47
CA PRO A 484 33.86 6.31 -6.13
C PRO A 484 34.95 7.01 -6.99
N PRO A 485 36.20 7.10 -6.52
CA PRO A 485 37.28 7.83 -7.22
C PRO A 485 37.51 7.35 -8.66
N ASP A 486 37.13 6.11 -8.97
CA ASP A 486 37.22 5.43 -10.26
C ASP A 486 35.87 5.27 -10.98
N ALA A 487 34.82 6.00 -10.56
CA ALA A 487 33.46 5.90 -11.09
C ALA A 487 33.39 5.98 -12.62
N ALA A 488 34.13 6.90 -13.25
CA ALA A 488 34.16 7.03 -14.70
C ALA A 488 34.71 5.78 -15.40
N ALA A 489 35.71 5.12 -14.80
CA ALA A 489 36.29 3.89 -15.34
C ALA A 489 35.33 2.71 -15.18
N LEU A 490 34.62 2.62 -14.05
CA LEU A 490 33.61 1.58 -13.80
C LEU A 490 32.41 1.73 -14.74
N VAL A 491 31.87 2.95 -14.86
CA VAL A 491 30.76 3.25 -15.79
C VAL A 491 31.18 2.93 -17.23
N GLY A 492 32.40 3.30 -17.64
CA GLY A 492 32.92 3.00 -18.98
C GLY A 492 33.04 1.51 -19.31
N GLN A 493 33.05 0.62 -18.31
CA GLN A 493 33.07 -0.84 -18.51
C GLN A 493 31.66 -1.44 -18.73
N LEU A 494 30.58 -0.68 -18.49
CA LEU A 494 29.19 -1.15 -18.58
C LEU A 494 28.66 -1.15 -20.02
N THR A 495 29.46 -1.61 -20.98
CA THR A 495 29.19 -1.42 -22.41
C THR A 495 27.93 -2.13 -22.93
N ALA A 496 27.34 -3.06 -22.18
CA ALA A 496 26.12 -3.80 -22.55
C ALA A 496 24.83 -3.27 -21.88
N LEU A 497 24.94 -2.20 -21.09
CA LEU A 497 23.85 -1.69 -20.26
C LEU A 497 22.77 -0.98 -21.10
N ARG A 498 21.50 -1.21 -20.75
CA ARG A 498 20.30 -0.61 -21.39
C ARG A 498 19.69 0.52 -20.57
N MET A 499 19.70 0.38 -19.24
CA MET A 499 19.19 1.36 -18.30
C MET A 499 20.29 1.67 -17.29
N LEU A 500 20.54 2.96 -17.05
CA LEU A 500 21.45 3.43 -16.03
C LEU A 500 20.72 4.43 -15.14
N ASP A 501 20.58 4.07 -13.86
CA ASP A 501 20.01 4.94 -12.84
C ASP A 501 21.09 5.29 -11.83
N LEU A 502 21.48 6.56 -11.84
CA LEU A 502 22.43 7.16 -10.90
C LEU A 502 21.72 8.14 -9.95
N SER A 503 20.41 8.00 -9.75
CA SER A 503 19.60 8.82 -8.84
C SER A 503 20.00 8.68 -7.36
N ILE A 504 20.95 7.80 -7.07
CA ILE A 504 21.53 7.60 -5.75
C ILE A 504 22.87 8.33 -5.57
N TRP A 505 23.43 9.07 -6.54
CA TRP A 505 24.75 9.74 -6.47
C TRP A 505 24.69 11.25 -6.16
N ARG A 506 25.65 11.77 -5.35
CA ARG A 506 25.66 13.14 -4.77
C ARG A 506 25.98 14.17 -5.79
N ASN A 507 26.87 13.77 -6.67
CA ASN A 507 27.37 14.60 -7.73
C ASN A 507 27.75 13.68 -8.89
N ILE A 508 27.53 14.16 -10.11
CA ILE A 508 28.02 13.52 -11.31
C ILE A 508 29.22 14.34 -11.79
N SER A 509 30.41 13.74 -11.89
CA SER A 509 31.58 14.43 -12.43
C SER A 509 31.56 14.49 -13.96
N PRO A 510 32.22 15.48 -14.60
CA PRO A 510 32.34 15.54 -16.05
C PRO A 510 32.91 14.24 -16.65
N GLU A 511 33.85 13.60 -15.95
CA GLU A 511 34.46 12.35 -16.37
C GLU A 511 33.46 11.18 -16.36
N VAL A 512 32.56 11.14 -15.38
CA VAL A 512 31.46 10.16 -15.33
C VAL A 512 30.49 10.41 -16.48
N LEU A 513 30.05 11.66 -16.67
CA LEU A 513 29.10 12.00 -17.73
C LEU A 513 29.67 11.67 -19.13
N ALA A 514 30.97 11.93 -19.33
CA ALA A 514 31.69 11.54 -20.54
C ALA A 514 31.91 10.01 -20.69
N ALA A 515 31.86 9.24 -19.60
CA ALA A 515 31.85 7.78 -19.67
C ALA A 515 30.47 7.25 -20.06
N ILE A 516 29.40 7.84 -19.49
CA ILE A 516 28.00 7.51 -19.82
C ILE A 516 27.73 7.75 -21.31
N SER A 517 28.16 8.89 -21.85
CA SER A 517 27.93 9.24 -23.26
C SER A 517 28.58 8.29 -24.28
N ARG A 518 29.50 7.43 -23.82
CA ARG A 518 30.17 6.41 -24.63
C ARG A 518 29.52 5.02 -24.54
N LEU A 519 28.42 4.86 -23.80
CA LEU A 519 27.71 3.58 -23.66
C LEU A 519 26.83 3.30 -24.89
N PRO A 520 27.19 2.33 -25.75
CA PRO A 520 26.62 2.20 -27.10
C PRO A 520 25.19 1.65 -27.12
N TRP A 521 24.72 1.07 -26.02
CA TRP A 521 23.42 0.39 -25.93
C TRP A 521 22.45 1.04 -24.95
N LEU A 522 22.83 2.16 -24.33
CA LEU A 522 22.01 2.82 -23.32
C LEU A 522 20.75 3.44 -23.95
N THR A 523 19.59 3.08 -23.41
CA THR A 523 18.26 3.53 -23.87
C THR A 523 17.53 4.34 -22.79
N GLU A 524 17.83 4.12 -21.52
CA GLU A 524 17.21 4.85 -20.41
C GLU A 524 18.29 5.38 -19.45
N LEU A 525 18.21 6.67 -19.11
CA LEU A 525 19.16 7.34 -18.24
C LEU A 525 18.44 8.21 -17.20
N TYR A 526 18.73 7.96 -15.93
CA TYR A 526 18.22 8.71 -14.81
C TYR A 526 19.40 9.29 -14.02
N LEU A 527 19.50 10.61 -13.97
CA LEU A 527 20.52 11.31 -13.20
C LEU A 527 19.87 12.17 -12.13
N TRP A 528 20.42 12.07 -10.93
CA TRP A 528 20.18 13.05 -9.88
C TRP A 528 21.52 13.58 -9.37
N SER A 529 21.55 14.86 -9.01
CA SER A 529 22.74 15.50 -8.45
C SER A 529 22.35 16.56 -7.42
N GLU A 530 23.04 16.59 -6.29
CA GLU A 530 22.94 17.66 -5.27
C GLU A 530 23.70 18.92 -5.72
N ALA A 531 24.69 18.79 -6.62
CA ALA A 531 25.47 19.88 -7.21
C ALA A 531 25.15 20.05 -8.72
N PRO A 532 25.53 21.16 -9.37
CA PRO A 532 25.27 21.35 -10.79
C PRO A 532 25.78 20.19 -11.65
N LEU A 533 24.90 19.62 -12.48
CA LEU A 533 25.29 18.59 -13.43
C LEU A 533 26.33 19.17 -14.42
N PRO A 534 27.34 18.39 -14.82
CA PRO A 534 28.23 18.76 -15.91
C PRO A 534 27.42 18.96 -17.20
N ASP A 535 27.98 19.70 -18.16
CA ASP A 535 27.30 20.05 -19.41
C ASP A 535 26.58 18.83 -20.05
N PRO A 536 25.24 18.82 -20.02
CA PRO A 536 24.46 17.68 -20.49
C PRO A 536 24.53 17.55 -22.01
N ALA A 537 25.07 18.53 -22.75
CA ALA A 537 25.29 18.43 -24.19
C ALA A 537 26.13 17.20 -24.58
N THR A 538 26.99 16.73 -23.68
CA THR A 538 27.75 15.49 -23.85
C THR A 538 26.88 14.24 -24.03
N LEU A 539 25.64 14.24 -23.51
CA LEU A 539 24.70 13.12 -23.63
C LEU A 539 24.08 12.98 -25.03
N THR A 540 24.14 14.01 -25.87
CA THR A 540 23.60 14.00 -27.23
C THR A 540 24.24 12.95 -28.14
N ALA A 541 25.43 12.44 -27.76
CA ALA A 541 26.07 11.30 -28.41
C ALA A 541 25.30 9.97 -28.27
N LEU A 542 24.32 9.90 -27.35
CA LEU A 542 23.49 8.71 -27.11
C LEU A 542 22.29 8.67 -28.07
N GLU A 543 22.54 8.39 -29.35
CA GLU A 543 21.49 8.32 -30.39
C GLU A 543 20.39 7.27 -30.11
N GLY A 544 20.68 6.29 -29.25
CA GLY A 544 19.77 5.23 -28.83
C GLY A 544 18.84 5.59 -27.68
N LEU A 545 19.00 6.76 -27.05
CA LEU A 545 18.29 7.11 -25.83
C LEU A 545 16.79 7.35 -26.09
N THR A 546 15.95 6.59 -25.38
CA THR A 546 14.49 6.66 -25.42
C THR A 546 13.90 7.34 -24.19
N ARG A 547 14.63 7.40 -23.08
CA ARG A 547 14.21 8.09 -21.86
C ARG A 547 15.38 8.79 -21.18
N LEU A 548 15.18 10.05 -20.81
CA LEU A 548 16.15 10.85 -20.06
C LEU A 548 15.45 11.59 -18.92
N GLU A 549 15.92 11.40 -17.70
CA GLU A 549 15.48 12.14 -16.53
C GLU A 549 16.69 12.81 -15.86
N LEU A 550 16.64 14.13 -15.72
CA LEU A 550 17.70 14.94 -15.12
C LEU A 550 17.12 15.74 -13.94
N LYS A 551 17.65 15.48 -12.75
CA LYS A 551 17.25 16.16 -11.53
C LYS A 551 18.43 16.83 -10.81
N GLU A 552 18.28 18.09 -10.43
CA GLU A 552 19.33 18.90 -9.79
C GLU A 552 18.77 19.64 -8.55
N GLU A 553 19.39 19.45 -7.38
CA GLU A 553 18.79 19.94 -6.11
C GLU A 553 19.33 21.29 -5.63
N ARG A 554 20.61 21.65 -5.87
CA ARG A 554 21.16 22.98 -5.54
C ARG A 554 21.98 23.53 -6.70
N SER A 555 21.50 24.62 -7.29
CA SER A 555 22.17 25.23 -8.43
C SER A 555 22.14 26.75 -8.39
N GLU A 556 23.30 27.37 -8.22
CA GLU A 556 23.45 28.82 -8.33
C GLU A 556 23.32 29.33 -9.79
N HIS A 557 23.37 28.43 -10.78
CA HIS A 557 23.41 28.77 -12.20
C HIS A 557 22.27 28.15 -13.04
N GLY A 558 21.57 27.15 -12.50
CA GLY A 558 20.45 26.46 -13.14
C GLY A 558 20.84 25.30 -14.04
N LEU A 559 19.99 24.26 -14.05
CA LEU A 559 20.14 23.06 -14.87
C LEU A 559 20.00 23.43 -16.35
N CYS A 560 21.01 23.10 -17.15
CA CYS A 560 20.97 23.35 -18.58
C CYS A 560 20.07 22.32 -19.27
N VAL A 561 19.01 22.79 -19.93
CA VAL A 561 17.95 21.97 -20.52
C VAL A 561 18.29 21.71 -21.98
N LEU A 562 18.44 20.44 -22.34
CA LEU A 562 18.62 20.01 -23.72
C LEU A 562 17.28 20.00 -24.45
N SER A 563 17.29 20.49 -25.68
CA SER A 563 16.17 20.26 -26.60
C SER A 563 16.02 18.76 -26.87
N ALA A 564 14.79 18.28 -26.83
CA ALA A 564 14.47 16.93 -27.26
C ALA A 564 14.89 16.64 -28.71
N ALA A 565 14.97 17.65 -29.57
CA ALA A 565 15.44 17.53 -30.95
C ALA A 565 16.89 17.04 -31.03
N CYS A 566 17.67 17.18 -29.95
CA CYS A 566 19.03 16.66 -29.85
C CYS A 566 19.08 15.12 -29.71
N PHE A 567 17.94 14.46 -29.51
CA PHE A 567 17.86 13.01 -29.30
C PHE A 567 16.85 12.36 -30.27
N PRO A 568 17.31 11.70 -31.34
CA PRO A 568 16.44 11.25 -32.44
C PRO A 568 15.43 10.15 -32.07
N ARG A 569 15.60 9.48 -30.92
CA ARG A 569 14.74 8.37 -30.46
C ARG A 569 14.03 8.63 -29.13
N LEU A 570 14.21 9.81 -28.56
CA LEU A 570 13.71 10.13 -27.22
C LEU A 570 12.18 10.09 -27.20
N ALA A 571 11.63 9.26 -26.33
CA ALA A 571 10.21 9.11 -26.08
C ALA A 571 9.76 9.89 -24.85
N GLN A 572 10.65 10.08 -23.88
CA GLN A 572 10.38 10.78 -22.64
C GLN A 572 11.60 11.57 -22.18
N LEU A 573 11.37 12.82 -21.80
CA LEU A 573 12.36 13.74 -21.25
C LEU A 573 11.77 14.44 -20.03
N ALA A 574 12.44 14.35 -18.89
CA ALA A 574 12.01 14.98 -17.65
C ALA A 574 13.15 15.79 -17.04
N TYR A 575 12.84 17.01 -16.63
CA TYR A 575 13.75 17.89 -15.90
C TYR A 575 13.14 18.33 -14.57
N SER A 576 13.94 18.36 -13.52
CA SER A 576 13.56 18.90 -12.21
C SER A 576 14.75 19.63 -11.59
N ALA A 577 14.62 20.94 -11.38
CA ALA A 577 15.67 21.74 -10.72
C ALA A 577 15.10 22.96 -10.00
N GLU A 578 15.89 23.52 -9.06
CA GLU A 578 15.58 24.84 -8.44
C GLU A 578 15.70 26.00 -9.44
N ASN A 579 16.59 25.90 -10.44
CA ASN A 579 16.83 26.87 -11.50
C ASN A 579 17.02 26.12 -12.84
N MET A 580 16.56 26.64 -13.99
CA MET A 580 16.74 26.00 -15.32
C MET A 580 17.22 27.02 -16.38
N MET A 581 18.16 26.65 -17.25
CA MET A 581 18.66 27.47 -18.38
C MET A 581 18.53 26.73 -19.71
N MET A 582 18.11 27.40 -20.79
CA MET A 582 18.16 26.82 -22.15
C MET A 582 19.54 27.09 -22.81
N LEU A 583 20.00 26.16 -23.63
CA LEU A 583 21.37 26.11 -24.20
C LEU A 583 21.70 27.21 -25.24
N ASP A 584 20.74 28.04 -25.62
CA ASP A 584 20.84 29.08 -26.64
C ASP A 584 21.03 30.51 -26.07
N ASP A 585 21.64 30.62 -24.89
CA ASP A 585 22.01 31.89 -24.21
C ASP A 585 20.82 32.80 -23.82
N ARG A 586 19.60 32.24 -23.77
CA ARG A 586 18.41 32.92 -23.25
C ARG A 586 18.25 32.60 -21.76
N ARG A 587 18.44 33.61 -20.90
CA ARG A 587 18.16 33.51 -19.45
C ARG A 587 16.65 33.43 -19.20
N CYS A 588 16.17 32.27 -18.72
CA CYS A 588 14.95 32.17 -17.94
C CYS A 588 15.34 31.99 -16.48
N ILE A 589 15.28 33.07 -15.70
CA ILE A 589 15.51 32.98 -14.25
C ILE A 589 14.15 32.71 -13.60
N PHE A 590 13.98 31.52 -13.02
CA PHE A 590 12.86 31.22 -12.13
C PHE A 590 13.35 31.45 -10.71
N GLU A 591 13.33 32.70 -10.22
CA GLU A 591 13.69 32.93 -8.83
C GLU A 591 12.61 32.31 -7.92
N GLU A 592 13.03 31.38 -7.06
CA GLU A 592 12.32 30.88 -5.87
C GLU A 592 11.22 29.80 -6.01
N PHE A 593 11.13 29.01 -7.10
CA PHE A 593 10.19 27.86 -7.15
C PHE A 593 10.71 26.63 -7.92
N LEU A 594 10.45 25.42 -7.38
CA LEU A 594 10.68 24.13 -8.06
C LEU A 594 9.59 23.85 -9.10
N PHE A 595 9.98 23.56 -10.33
CA PHE A 595 9.09 23.13 -11.41
C PHE A 595 9.50 21.75 -11.93
N GLU A 596 8.50 20.93 -12.27
CA GLU A 596 8.66 19.70 -13.05
C GLU A 596 8.23 19.99 -14.49
N VAL A 597 9.15 19.77 -15.43
CA VAL A 597 8.87 19.86 -16.87
C VAL A 597 8.97 18.46 -17.44
N THR A 598 7.84 17.93 -17.89
CA THR A 598 7.75 16.61 -18.51
C THR A 598 7.41 16.76 -19.98
N TRP A 599 8.22 16.17 -20.84
CA TRP A 599 7.94 16.03 -22.26
C TRP A 599 7.84 14.54 -22.61
N ASP A 600 6.67 14.11 -23.06
CA ASP A 600 6.55 12.87 -23.82
C ASP A 600 6.40 13.24 -25.31
N LYS A 601 6.68 12.31 -26.22
CA LYS A 601 6.63 12.49 -27.69
C LYS A 601 5.48 13.34 -28.24
N HIS A 602 4.37 13.48 -27.51
CA HIS A 602 3.16 14.18 -27.93
C HIS A 602 2.67 15.26 -26.94
N HIS A 603 3.25 15.37 -25.73
CA HIS A 603 2.75 16.23 -24.65
C HIS A 603 3.89 17.02 -23.98
N LEU A 604 3.70 18.32 -23.78
CA LEU A 604 4.51 19.16 -22.89
C LEU A 604 3.69 19.49 -21.65
N ARG A 605 4.20 19.15 -20.47
CA ARG A 605 3.59 19.42 -19.16
C ARG A 605 4.56 20.23 -18.30
N MET A 606 4.08 21.33 -17.72
CA MET A 606 4.83 22.13 -16.75
C MET A 606 4.00 22.22 -15.47
N GLN A 607 4.56 21.76 -14.35
CA GLN A 607 3.86 21.73 -13.06
C GLN A 607 4.75 22.29 -11.96
N ARG A 608 4.21 23.19 -11.13
CA ARG A 608 4.91 23.68 -9.92
C ARG A 608 4.85 22.62 -8.83
N GLN A 609 5.95 22.42 -8.10
CA GLN A 609 5.97 21.62 -6.88
C GLN A 609 5.42 22.46 -5.72
N GLU A 610 4.35 22.03 -5.05
CA GLU A 610 3.76 22.80 -3.94
C GLU A 610 4.61 22.71 -2.65
N GLY A 611 4.99 23.87 -2.09
CA GLY A 611 5.78 23.96 -0.85
C GLY A 611 6.24 25.35 -0.38
N ALA A 612 6.03 26.45 -1.13
CA ALA A 612 6.47 27.79 -0.72
C ALA A 612 5.34 28.62 -0.07
N ALA A 613 5.69 29.35 0.99
CA ALA A 613 4.78 29.98 1.95
C ALA A 613 3.71 30.92 1.35
N ALA A 614 2.52 30.93 1.97
CA ALA A 614 1.39 31.77 1.57
C ALA A 614 1.63 33.26 1.88
N GLY A 615 1.49 34.14 0.87
CA GLY A 615 1.29 35.58 1.07
C GLY A 615 2.23 36.56 0.36
N GLN A 616 3.02 36.15 -0.65
CA GLN A 616 3.80 37.08 -1.48
C GLN A 616 3.25 37.20 -2.91
N PRO A 617 3.39 38.38 -3.57
CA PRO A 617 2.80 38.62 -4.88
C PRO A 617 3.42 37.68 -5.92
N THR A 618 2.59 36.83 -6.52
CA THR A 618 2.93 35.87 -7.57
C THR A 618 3.24 36.61 -8.88
N ALA A 619 4.44 36.41 -9.42
CA ALA A 619 4.86 37.01 -10.69
C ALA A 619 5.09 35.95 -11.77
N CYS A 620 4.16 35.92 -12.73
CA CYS A 620 4.29 35.89 -14.19
C CYS A 620 5.68 35.65 -14.85
N VAL A 621 5.71 34.77 -15.87
CA VAL A 621 6.46 34.92 -17.14
C VAL A 621 5.56 34.31 -18.23
N THR A 622 4.93 35.01 -19.18
CA THR A 622 5.37 35.95 -20.25
C THR A 622 6.46 35.37 -21.16
N MET A 623 6.05 34.62 -22.18
CA MET A 623 6.85 34.50 -23.41
C MET A 623 6.98 35.89 -24.05
N GLN A 624 8.19 36.32 -24.41
CA GLN A 624 8.46 37.69 -24.84
C GLN A 624 7.57 38.13 -26.01
N ARG A 625 7.07 39.37 -25.88
CA ARG A 625 6.19 40.11 -26.81
C ARG A 625 6.74 40.29 -28.24
N ALA A 626 8.00 39.95 -28.50
CA ALA A 626 8.59 39.99 -29.84
C ALA A 626 8.07 38.84 -30.73
N ALA A 627 7.88 37.64 -30.18
CA ALA A 627 7.47 36.45 -30.94
C ALA A 627 5.97 36.39 -31.31
N LEU A 628 5.20 37.46 -31.05
CA LEU A 628 3.72 37.44 -31.10
C LEU A 628 3.09 38.70 -31.74
N GLN A 629 3.82 39.52 -32.50
CA GLN A 629 3.23 40.61 -33.29
C GLN A 629 3.67 40.60 -34.75
N ALA A 630 2.84 40.03 -35.64
CA ALA A 630 2.96 40.28 -37.08
C ALA A 630 2.45 41.69 -37.41
N GLY A 631 3.34 42.60 -37.80
CA GLY A 631 2.97 43.93 -38.28
C GLY A 631 4.14 44.84 -38.62
N ALA A 632 4.63 44.73 -39.87
CA ALA A 632 5.55 45.61 -40.60
C ALA A 632 7.06 45.27 -40.58
N HIS A 633 7.45 44.53 -41.64
CA HIS A 633 8.72 44.49 -42.38
C HIS A 633 10.04 44.75 -41.64
N THR A 634 10.87 43.69 -41.47
CA THR A 634 12.33 43.64 -41.73
C THR A 634 12.86 42.20 -41.58
N GLU A 635 14.13 41.97 -41.96
CA GLU A 635 14.81 40.71 -42.37
C GLU A 635 14.95 39.56 -41.31
N GLU A 636 14.08 39.45 -40.30
CA GLU A 636 14.13 38.42 -39.22
C GLU A 636 13.29 37.14 -39.50
N GLU A 637 12.90 36.87 -40.76
CA GLU A 637 11.86 35.86 -41.07
C GLU A 637 12.28 34.38 -41.10
N GLU A 638 13.57 33.99 -40.95
CA GLU A 638 13.94 32.56 -40.92
C GLU A 638 14.02 31.93 -39.50
N GLU A 639 14.23 32.73 -38.45
CA GLU A 639 14.45 32.21 -37.08
C GLU A 639 13.15 32.15 -36.23
N GLU A 640 12.17 33.03 -36.47
CA GLU A 640 10.87 32.99 -35.78
C GLU A 640 9.96 31.86 -36.28
N GLU A 641 10.05 31.50 -37.57
CA GLU A 641 9.29 30.37 -38.11
C GLU A 641 9.77 29.03 -37.51
N ALA A 642 11.04 28.89 -37.12
CA ALA A 642 11.61 27.64 -36.60
C ALA A 642 11.09 27.27 -35.18
N ALA A 643 11.04 28.22 -34.25
CA ALA A 643 10.58 27.98 -32.87
C ALA A 643 9.06 27.71 -32.81
N VAL A 644 8.30 28.39 -33.65
CA VAL A 644 6.85 28.22 -33.81
C VAL A 644 6.52 26.95 -34.62
N THR A 645 7.41 26.51 -35.50
CA THR A 645 7.28 25.25 -36.25
C THR A 645 7.56 24.01 -35.40
N ALA A 646 8.41 24.11 -34.37
CA ALA A 646 8.72 23.01 -33.44
C ALA A 646 7.52 22.50 -32.63
N LEU A 647 6.46 23.31 -32.46
CA LEU A 647 5.24 22.95 -31.71
C LEU A 647 4.05 22.56 -32.59
N ARG A 648 4.21 22.50 -33.93
CA ARG A 648 3.10 22.16 -34.87
C ARG A 648 2.62 20.70 -34.76
N HIS A 649 3.41 19.83 -34.15
CA HIS A 649 3.08 18.42 -33.95
C HIS A 649 2.47 18.11 -32.57
N LEU A 650 2.20 19.14 -31.77
CA LEU A 650 1.64 18.96 -30.44
C LEU A 650 0.19 18.47 -30.55
N GLU A 651 -0.06 17.24 -30.12
CA GLU A 651 -1.40 16.65 -30.15
C GLU A 651 -2.17 16.90 -28.85
N ALA A 652 -1.47 17.20 -27.75
CA ALA A 652 -2.11 17.51 -26.48
C ALA A 652 -1.27 18.45 -25.60
N LEU A 653 -1.94 19.38 -24.93
CA LEU A 653 -1.35 20.40 -24.07
C LEU A 653 -2.13 20.51 -22.76
N ALA A 654 -1.43 20.45 -21.63
CA ALA A 654 -2.02 20.67 -20.32
C ALA A 654 -1.25 21.77 -19.58
N VAL A 655 -1.96 22.86 -19.29
CA VAL A 655 -1.49 23.99 -18.49
C VAL A 655 -2.45 24.10 -17.34
N THR A 656 -2.10 23.59 -16.16
CA THR A 656 -3.02 23.51 -15.00
C THR A 656 -2.46 24.28 -13.81
N ASP A 657 -3.32 24.98 -13.06
CA ASP A 657 -2.96 25.71 -11.83
C ASP A 657 -1.81 26.72 -12.02
N ALA A 658 -1.75 27.36 -13.20
CA ALA A 658 -0.65 28.23 -13.61
C ALA A 658 -1.00 29.73 -13.58
N GLU A 659 -2.13 30.11 -12.96
CA GLU A 659 -2.66 31.49 -12.93
C GLU A 659 -2.76 32.14 -14.32
N LEU A 660 -2.92 31.35 -15.39
CA LEU A 660 -2.89 31.85 -16.76
C LEU A 660 -4.09 32.79 -17.03
N PRO A 661 -3.89 34.08 -17.36
CA PRO A 661 -4.99 35.03 -17.56
C PRO A 661 -5.58 34.97 -18.98
N SER A 662 -4.84 34.44 -19.95
CA SER A 662 -5.29 34.24 -21.34
C SER A 662 -4.51 33.15 -22.06
N LEU A 663 -5.14 32.47 -23.02
CA LEU A 663 -4.47 31.53 -23.92
C LEU A 663 -3.79 32.30 -25.07
N PRO A 664 -2.47 32.19 -25.27
CA PRO A 664 -1.77 32.82 -26.39
C PRO A 664 -2.25 32.30 -27.75
N GLU A 665 -2.25 33.13 -28.78
CA GLU A 665 -2.50 32.69 -30.15
C GLU A 665 -1.23 32.07 -30.76
N GLY A 666 -1.38 30.98 -31.52
CA GLY A 666 -0.26 30.37 -32.23
C GLY A 666 -0.64 29.14 -33.05
N PRO A 667 0.21 28.72 -34.01
CA PRO A 667 -0.10 27.60 -34.91
C PRO A 667 -0.08 26.23 -34.22
N TYR A 668 0.47 26.12 -33.01
CA TYR A 668 0.39 24.91 -32.17
C TYR A 668 -1.06 24.51 -31.84
N LEU A 669 -1.99 25.47 -31.84
CA LEU A 669 -3.42 25.21 -31.62
C LEU A 669 -4.04 24.37 -32.73
N THR A 670 -3.57 24.49 -33.97
CA THR A 670 -4.21 23.85 -35.14
C THR A 670 -4.12 22.33 -35.13
N GLY A 671 -3.04 21.76 -34.57
CA GLY A 671 -2.82 20.31 -34.45
C GLY A 671 -3.28 19.68 -33.13
N LEU A 672 -3.67 20.50 -32.15
CA LEU A 672 -4.05 20.05 -30.82
C LEU A 672 -5.37 19.28 -30.84
N THR A 673 -5.36 18.08 -30.26
CA THR A 673 -6.54 17.20 -30.08
C THR A 673 -7.04 17.19 -28.64
N SER A 674 -6.19 17.53 -27.65
CA SER A 674 -6.59 17.69 -26.25
C SER A 674 -5.96 18.94 -25.64
N LEU A 675 -6.77 19.76 -24.95
CA LEU A 675 -6.30 20.97 -24.27
C LEU A 675 -6.91 21.03 -22.87
N ASP A 676 -6.05 21.01 -21.85
CA ASP A 676 -6.44 21.18 -20.45
C ASP A 676 -5.94 22.53 -19.95
N LEU A 677 -6.88 23.41 -19.60
CA LEU A 677 -6.64 24.73 -19.01
C LEU A 677 -7.30 24.84 -17.64
N SER A 678 -7.47 23.73 -16.94
CA SER A 678 -8.11 23.72 -15.63
C SER A 678 -7.28 24.41 -14.54
N GLY A 679 -7.93 24.98 -13.53
CA GLY A 679 -7.25 25.61 -12.39
C GLY A 679 -6.56 26.96 -12.69
N ASN A 680 -6.74 27.55 -13.87
CA ASN A 680 -6.10 28.81 -14.25
C ASN A 680 -6.89 30.06 -13.82
N SER A 681 -6.51 31.23 -14.34
CA SER A 681 -7.17 32.52 -14.08
C SER A 681 -7.87 33.08 -15.31
N LEU A 682 -8.40 32.20 -16.18
CA LEU A 682 -9.20 32.62 -17.33
C LEU A 682 -10.55 33.14 -16.83
N VAL A 683 -10.82 34.43 -17.05
CA VAL A 683 -12.04 35.11 -16.59
C VAL A 683 -12.83 35.70 -17.75
N GLY A 684 -14.16 35.68 -17.64
CA GLY A 684 -15.07 36.23 -18.66
C GLY A 684 -15.41 35.22 -19.76
N ALA A 685 -15.22 35.61 -21.03
CA ALA A 685 -15.52 34.79 -22.20
C ALA A 685 -14.35 33.85 -22.56
N LEU A 686 -14.61 32.84 -23.39
CA LEU A 686 -13.56 31.93 -23.85
C LEU A 686 -12.48 32.66 -24.66
N PRO A 687 -11.19 32.30 -24.52
CA PRO A 687 -10.11 32.89 -25.29
C PRO A 687 -10.36 32.77 -26.81
N PRO A 688 -10.36 33.89 -27.58
CA PRO A 688 -10.56 33.87 -29.03
C PRO A 688 -9.61 32.96 -29.81
N ALA A 689 -8.39 32.77 -29.27
CA ALA A 689 -7.37 31.88 -29.78
C ALA A 689 -7.87 30.44 -30.03
N LEU A 690 -8.83 29.95 -29.24
CA LEU A 690 -9.41 28.62 -29.38
C LEU A 690 -10.07 28.39 -30.74
N ARG A 691 -10.45 29.46 -31.48
CA ARG A 691 -10.97 29.35 -32.86
C ARG A 691 -9.98 28.67 -33.81
N ALA A 692 -8.68 28.78 -33.53
CA ALA A 692 -7.63 28.13 -34.32
C ALA A 692 -7.51 26.62 -34.03
N ALA A 693 -8.08 26.12 -32.92
CA ALA A 693 -7.95 24.74 -32.46
C ALA A 693 -8.90 23.77 -33.18
N THR A 694 -8.84 23.75 -34.51
CA THR A 694 -9.83 23.03 -35.36
C THR A 694 -9.79 21.51 -35.22
N ALA A 695 -8.67 20.93 -34.77
CA ALA A 695 -8.52 19.48 -34.51
C ALA A 695 -8.91 19.05 -33.08
N LEU A 696 -9.31 20.00 -32.23
CA LEU A 696 -9.51 19.78 -30.80
C LEU A 696 -10.70 18.86 -30.53
N ARG A 697 -10.47 17.77 -29.79
CA ARG A 697 -11.47 16.76 -29.41
C ARG A 697 -11.91 16.86 -27.96
N SER A 698 -11.01 17.30 -27.08
CA SER A 698 -11.24 17.46 -25.64
C SER A 698 -10.75 18.82 -25.17
N LEU A 699 -11.59 19.52 -24.40
CA LEU A 699 -11.27 20.81 -23.77
C LEU A 699 -11.70 20.80 -22.30
N ASP A 700 -10.75 21.04 -21.39
CA ASP A 700 -11.04 21.19 -19.96
C ASP A 700 -10.79 22.62 -19.48
N LEU A 701 -11.80 23.19 -18.84
CA LEU A 701 -11.82 24.58 -18.37
C LEU A 701 -12.24 24.70 -16.89
N ARG A 702 -12.31 23.58 -16.17
CA ARG A 702 -12.77 23.56 -14.76
C ARG A 702 -11.80 24.29 -13.83
N GLY A 703 -12.28 24.78 -12.70
CA GLY A 703 -11.48 25.38 -11.65
C GLY A 703 -10.87 26.73 -11.98
N ASN A 704 -11.30 27.41 -13.05
CA ASN A 704 -10.81 28.75 -13.37
C ASN A 704 -11.36 29.79 -12.37
N ARG A 705 -10.49 30.62 -11.78
CA ARG A 705 -10.79 31.56 -10.68
C ARG A 705 -10.24 32.97 -10.96
N PRO A 706 -10.79 34.07 -10.39
CA PRO A 706 -11.76 34.15 -9.29
C PRO A 706 -13.24 34.01 -9.68
N GLU A 707 -13.60 34.12 -10.96
CA GLU A 707 -14.97 33.90 -11.46
C GLU A 707 -15.00 32.75 -12.46
N PRO A 708 -16.05 31.91 -12.48
CA PRO A 708 -16.21 30.87 -13.49
C PRO A 708 -16.31 31.47 -14.90
N LEU A 709 -15.71 30.79 -15.89
CA LEU A 709 -15.88 31.13 -17.30
C LEU A 709 -17.36 31.08 -17.71
N ARG A 710 -17.80 32.11 -18.45
CA ARG A 710 -19.18 32.21 -18.95
C ARG A 710 -19.21 31.87 -20.44
N LEU A 711 -20.20 31.07 -20.82
CA LEU A 711 -20.45 30.75 -22.23
C LEU A 711 -21.41 31.77 -22.84
N ASP A 712 -20.90 32.95 -23.17
CA ASP A 712 -21.65 33.95 -23.92
C ASP A 712 -21.93 33.50 -25.38
N SER A 713 -22.70 34.30 -26.12
CA SER A 713 -23.08 33.98 -27.50
C SER A 713 -21.87 33.72 -28.40
N ASP A 714 -20.78 34.49 -28.22
CA ASP A 714 -19.57 34.38 -29.02
C ASP A 714 -18.76 33.12 -28.69
N SER A 715 -18.76 32.71 -27.42
CA SER A 715 -18.18 31.46 -26.93
C SER A 715 -18.95 30.24 -27.42
N VAL A 716 -20.29 30.33 -27.47
CA VAL A 716 -21.16 29.29 -28.06
C VAL A 716 -20.90 29.17 -29.57
N ASP A 717 -20.80 30.30 -30.28
CA ASP A 717 -20.45 30.33 -31.70
C ASP A 717 -19.07 29.72 -31.98
N MET A 718 -18.10 30.01 -31.11
CA MET A 718 -16.75 29.47 -31.18
C MET A 718 -16.74 27.96 -31.01
N LEU A 719 -17.29 27.46 -29.91
CA LEU A 719 -17.32 26.03 -29.60
C LEU A 719 -18.13 25.24 -30.64
N ALA A 720 -19.23 25.80 -31.16
CA ALA A 720 -20.00 25.19 -32.24
C ALA A 720 -19.21 25.12 -33.57
N GLY A 721 -18.27 26.04 -33.79
CA GLY A 721 -17.36 26.03 -34.94
C GLY A 721 -16.25 24.96 -34.84
N LEU A 722 -15.95 24.46 -33.63
CA LEU A 722 -14.98 23.38 -33.41
C LEU A 722 -15.61 22.02 -33.67
N THR A 723 -15.79 21.68 -34.95
CA THR A 723 -16.51 20.47 -35.38
C THR A 723 -15.90 19.15 -34.89
N ALA A 724 -14.60 19.12 -34.55
CA ALA A 724 -13.91 17.96 -33.99
C ALA A 724 -14.12 17.79 -32.47
N LEU A 725 -14.66 18.81 -31.77
CA LEU A 725 -14.78 18.82 -30.32
C LEU A 725 -15.90 17.88 -29.87
N THR A 726 -15.55 16.89 -29.04
CA THR A 726 -16.47 15.85 -28.56
C THR A 726 -16.67 15.88 -27.05
N LEU A 727 -15.75 16.49 -26.30
CA LEU A 727 -15.81 16.60 -24.85
C LEU A 727 -15.45 18.02 -24.40
N LEU A 728 -16.31 18.61 -23.59
CA LEU A 728 -16.10 19.89 -22.92
C LEU A 728 -16.36 19.75 -21.41
N CYS A 729 -15.37 20.07 -20.59
CA CYS A 729 -15.48 20.04 -19.13
C CYS A 729 -15.54 21.47 -18.57
N LEU A 730 -16.55 21.76 -17.73
CA LEU A 730 -16.82 23.08 -17.16
C LEU A 730 -17.22 22.97 -15.67
N ASP A 731 -17.06 24.06 -14.91
CA ASP A 731 -17.52 24.10 -13.51
C ASP A 731 -19.04 24.15 -13.40
N LYS A 732 -19.70 24.99 -14.22
CA LYS A 732 -21.16 25.09 -14.31
C LYS A 732 -21.58 25.09 -15.78
N ALA A 733 -22.67 24.40 -16.10
CA ALA A 733 -23.28 24.42 -17.43
C ALA A 733 -24.50 25.36 -17.44
N GLU A 734 -24.39 26.52 -18.08
CA GLU A 734 -25.53 27.42 -18.24
C GLU A 734 -26.62 26.77 -19.10
N PRO A 735 -27.88 26.62 -18.65
CA PRO A 735 -28.90 25.85 -19.36
C PRO A 735 -29.21 26.35 -20.77
N GLN A 736 -29.18 27.67 -20.98
CA GLN A 736 -29.43 28.28 -22.29
C GLN A 736 -28.28 28.06 -23.26
N ALA A 737 -27.02 28.29 -22.83
CA ALA A 737 -25.84 28.05 -23.65
C ALA A 737 -25.66 26.56 -23.97
N SER A 738 -25.96 25.68 -23.01
CA SER A 738 -25.88 24.23 -23.19
C SER A 738 -26.93 23.71 -24.17
N ALA A 739 -28.16 24.24 -24.13
CA ALA A 739 -29.21 23.88 -25.08
C ALA A 739 -28.87 24.36 -26.50
N GLU A 740 -28.28 25.54 -26.63
CA GLU A 740 -27.85 26.09 -27.92
C GLU A 740 -26.66 25.32 -28.50
N LEU A 741 -25.68 24.94 -27.68
CA LEU A 741 -24.56 24.07 -28.07
C LEU A 741 -25.03 22.68 -28.47
N ALA A 742 -25.98 22.09 -27.73
CA ALA A 742 -26.56 20.79 -28.09
C ALA A 742 -27.29 20.82 -29.45
N ARG A 743 -27.88 21.97 -29.81
CA ARG A 743 -28.54 22.16 -31.11
C ARG A 743 -27.54 22.32 -32.25
N ARG A 744 -26.42 23.02 -32.02
CA ARG A 744 -25.47 23.43 -33.07
C ARG A 744 -24.25 22.52 -33.18
N ALA A 745 -23.92 21.78 -32.14
CA ALA A 745 -22.82 20.82 -32.07
C ALA A 745 -23.32 19.51 -31.41
N PRO A 746 -24.17 18.71 -32.10
CA PRO A 746 -24.78 17.49 -31.54
C PRO A 746 -23.76 16.40 -31.17
N GLN A 747 -22.52 16.52 -31.66
CA GLN A 747 -21.39 15.63 -31.32
C GLN A 747 -20.75 15.94 -29.95
N LEU A 748 -21.00 17.12 -29.38
CA LEU A 748 -20.34 17.62 -28.18
C LEU A 748 -21.02 17.12 -26.90
N ARG A 749 -20.27 16.45 -26.03
CA ARG A 749 -20.69 16.08 -24.67
C ARG A 749 -20.15 17.10 -23.67
N ILE A 750 -21.04 17.69 -22.87
CA ILE A 750 -20.69 18.64 -21.81
C ILE A 750 -20.71 17.92 -20.47
N ARG A 751 -19.60 18.00 -19.71
CA ARG A 751 -19.49 17.45 -18.35
C ARG A 751 -19.32 18.60 -17.36
N ALA A 752 -20.32 18.83 -16.52
CA ALA A 752 -20.29 19.84 -15.46
C ALA A 752 -20.20 19.20 -14.08
N THR A 753 -19.46 19.83 -13.17
CA THR A 753 -19.41 19.47 -11.74
C THR A 753 -20.50 20.24 -10.99
N GLU A 754 -21.64 19.62 -10.71
CA GLU A 754 -22.67 20.27 -9.88
C GLU A 754 -22.11 20.55 -8.47
N ALA A 755 -22.00 21.83 -8.12
CA ALA A 755 -21.82 22.27 -6.75
C ALA A 755 -23.19 22.31 -6.05
N GLU A 756 -23.38 21.50 -5.01
CA GLU A 756 -24.50 21.65 -4.07
C GLU A 756 -24.42 23.03 -3.41
N GLU A 757 -25.24 23.99 -3.87
CA GLU A 757 -25.47 25.24 -3.16
C GLU A 757 -26.69 25.10 -2.23
N ALA A 758 -26.45 25.41 -0.95
CA ALA A 758 -27.43 25.48 0.11
C ALA A 758 -28.43 26.62 -0.13
N GLU A 759 -29.71 26.29 -0.30
CA GLU A 759 -30.82 27.22 -0.03
C GLU A 759 -31.53 26.81 1.27
N GLY A 760 -31.08 27.41 2.37
CA GLY A 760 -31.90 27.60 3.56
C GLY A 760 -32.72 28.89 3.40
N GLY A 761 -34.01 28.77 3.15
CA GLY A 761 -34.91 29.91 2.99
C GLY A 761 -36.38 29.55 3.25
N GLY A 762 -36.73 29.52 4.54
CA GLY A 762 -38.04 29.31 5.17
C GLY A 762 -39.33 29.41 4.33
N GLY A 763 -40.20 28.40 4.52
CA GLY A 763 -41.61 28.48 4.19
C GLY A 763 -42.39 27.16 4.38
N SER A 764 -42.78 26.83 5.61
CA SER A 764 -44.01 26.07 5.87
C SER A 764 -45.15 27.10 6.08
N PRO A 765 -46.46 26.79 5.87
CA PRO A 765 -47.09 25.46 5.91
C PRO A 765 -48.20 25.17 4.87
N SER A 766 -48.42 23.88 4.56
CA SER A 766 -49.69 23.13 4.76
C SER A 766 -49.55 21.71 4.20
#